data_AF-A0AAV7INB4-F1
#
_entry.id   AF-A0AAV7INB4-F1
#
_cell.length_a   1.000
_cell.length_b   1.000
_cell.length_c   1.000
_cell.angle_alpha   90.00
_cell.angle_beta   90.00
_cell.angle_gamma   90.00
#
_symmetry.space_group_name_H-M   'P 1'
#
loop_
_entity.id
_entity.type
_entity.pdbx_description
1 polymer ?
#
loop_
_entity_poly.entity_id
_entity_poly.type
_entity_poly.pdbx_seq_one_letter_code
_entity_poly.pdbx_strand_id
1 'polypeptide(L)'
;MLGKIDINANIINGLVLLSILRFCQVESNLNNQQCADYNEKCNPQNLRSCCDENLSCNYKSSQNSYACGPKRKLGSKCRVDEDCSIRHAKCSSESKCVCREKNIEFNETSCMPLLGGFCWKNETCATDNTICIDNQCQCRANYIENGKFCFSNTVNRSCLDNTDCVGLKWSECSKQGACTCQPNTVLVKNTCVPQLDVHCNLDTDCRVKNFKCIDNTCQCTENFMFRRLECVPKISFESCKKDADCNQIPFAECSIEKKCECKHNFIATDHRTCKPLLGEFCANDEDCQTLNSECDHNECVCRDDYVQESIYSCIPTLLGQFCREDNDCNNIKNAECNNKVCVCKSDYVSTDLTTCLLLLGRQCTKRSDCAPDNSACLGGICDCNEYFISKSDDKCLPTLLEKKCQDHLDCHDKKFSLCGQNKVCACSFYYVASNGNECEPLLGGKCNNTSQCMVDNSICLNNRCRCKPHFLQSFHTYCIPIMLGRSCTEQTQCKTTQNSICVSNVCVCRDDHFAFNGIFCIPVLNRVCWTNDQCSGDSFHCSNYKCQCRPGFTAVSVEKCVKTDSLFSCNDETECSDIWHSTCSTKKCVCRSNNIAVSKSTCLPILRGYCWKDDQCKAENSACINYWCKCKPGFTEIAINSCAAIVL
;
A
#
# COMPACT_ATOMS: atom_id res chain seq x y z
N MET A 1 9.17 -47.71 37.92
CA MET A 1 8.15 -48.77 37.76
C MET A 1 6.80 -48.12 37.92
N LEU A 2 5.88 -48.40 36.98
CA LEU A 2 4.43 -48.65 37.15
C LEU A 2 3.68 -47.76 38.16
N GLY A 3 2.56 -47.11 37.86
CA GLY A 3 1.58 -47.33 36.81
C GLY A 3 0.25 -46.66 37.20
N LYS A 4 -0.60 -46.47 36.20
CA LYS A 4 -2.02 -46.07 36.31
C LYS A 4 -2.79 -46.92 37.33
N ILE A 5 -3.75 -46.32 38.03
CA ILE A 5 -5.02 -46.96 38.38
C ILE A 5 -6.15 -45.89 38.31
N ASP A 6 -7.04 -46.04 37.32
CA ASP A 6 -8.42 -45.54 37.34
C ASP A 6 -9.24 -46.38 38.32
N ILE A 7 -10.26 -45.81 38.98
CA ILE A 7 -11.62 -46.40 39.12
C ILE A 7 -12.56 -45.35 39.75
N ASN A 8 -13.78 -45.40 39.21
CA ASN A 8 -14.92 -44.52 39.35
C ASN A 8 -15.85 -44.89 40.52
N ALA A 9 -16.76 -43.97 40.85
CA ALA A 9 -18.09 -44.16 41.46
C ALA A 9 -18.28 -44.08 43.01
N ASN A 10 -18.79 -42.90 43.43
CA ASN A 10 -20.08 -42.70 44.12
C ASN A 10 -20.41 -43.47 45.43
N ILE A 11 -20.63 -42.72 46.55
CA ILE A 11 -21.92 -42.60 47.31
C ILE A 11 -21.74 -42.09 48.76
N ILE A 12 -22.32 -40.90 49.02
CA ILE A 12 -23.20 -40.50 50.14
C ILE A 12 -22.65 -40.03 51.51
N ASN A 13 -23.00 -38.75 51.77
CA ASN A 13 -23.39 -38.04 53.00
C ASN A 13 -22.40 -37.65 54.11
N GLY A 14 -22.38 -36.32 54.36
CA GLY A 14 -22.37 -35.80 55.73
C GLY A 14 -21.59 -34.51 55.98
N LEU A 15 -22.15 -33.36 55.58
CA LEU A 15 -22.08 -32.05 56.25
C LEU A 15 -20.73 -31.58 56.85
N VAL A 16 -20.10 -30.54 56.28
CA VAL A 16 -19.84 -29.24 56.94
C VAL A 16 -19.58 -28.16 55.86
N LEU A 17 -20.33 -27.07 56.01
CA LEU A 17 -20.32 -25.80 55.27
C LEU A 17 -18.99 -25.03 55.41
N LEU A 18 -18.41 -24.52 54.31
CA LEU A 18 -18.38 -23.07 53.97
C LEU A 18 -17.40 -22.71 52.83
N SER A 19 -17.99 -22.05 51.83
CA SER A 19 -17.45 -21.01 50.95
C SER A 19 -16.74 -21.40 49.63
N ILE A 20 -17.32 -20.82 48.57
CA ILE A 20 -16.86 -20.66 47.17
C ILE A 20 -17.20 -21.82 46.21
N LEU A 21 -18.41 -21.74 45.63
CA LEU A 21 -18.73 -22.04 44.23
C LEU A 21 -20.16 -21.56 43.93
N ARG A 22 -20.33 -20.61 42.99
CA ARG A 22 -21.58 -20.51 42.22
C ARG A 22 -21.30 -21.18 40.87
N PHE A 23 -21.65 -22.46 40.80
CA PHE A 23 -21.83 -23.18 39.55
C PHE A 23 -23.12 -22.71 38.85
N CYS A 24 -23.06 -22.73 37.52
CA CYS A 24 -24.20 -22.91 36.64
C CYS A 24 -25.16 -23.97 37.18
N GLN A 25 -26.45 -23.63 37.22
CA GLN A 25 -27.49 -24.59 36.85
C GLN A 25 -28.41 -23.91 35.84
N VAL A 26 -28.41 -24.50 34.66
CA VAL A 26 -29.39 -24.34 33.60
C VAL A 26 -30.52 -25.32 33.89
N GLU A 27 -31.76 -24.82 33.92
CA GLU A 27 -32.94 -25.49 33.39
C GLU A 27 -33.50 -24.46 32.39
N SER A 28 -33.64 -24.69 31.08
CA SER A 28 -33.74 -25.90 30.29
C SER A 28 -33.40 -25.61 28.80
N ASN A 29 -33.05 -26.69 28.08
CA ASN A 29 -32.92 -26.89 26.62
C ASN A 29 -31.56 -26.68 25.93
N LEU A 30 -30.76 -27.75 25.95
CA LEU A 30 -29.96 -28.18 24.80
C LEU A 30 -30.90 -28.73 23.71
N ASN A 31 -31.15 -27.94 22.66
CA ASN A 31 -31.29 -28.37 21.26
C ASN A 31 -31.87 -27.20 20.43
N ASN A 32 -30.97 -26.50 19.73
CA ASN A 32 -31.15 -25.54 18.61
C ASN A 32 -30.34 -24.26 18.86
N GLN A 33 -29.62 -23.81 17.83
CA GLN A 33 -29.24 -22.40 17.69
C GLN A 33 -30.51 -21.59 17.39
N GLN A 34 -31.49 -21.59 18.29
CA GLN A 34 -32.71 -20.81 18.14
C GLN A 34 -32.54 -19.49 18.88
N CYS A 35 -32.62 -18.42 18.09
CA CYS A 35 -32.60 -17.06 18.56
C CYS A 35 -33.98 -16.67 19.10
N ALA A 36 -34.02 -15.71 20.02
CA ALA A 36 -35.25 -15.30 20.69
C ALA A 36 -36.28 -14.73 19.71
N ASP A 37 -37.52 -15.20 19.83
CA ASP A 37 -38.65 -14.87 18.95
C ASP A 37 -39.29 -13.53 19.32
N TYR A 38 -40.21 -13.03 18.47
CA TYR A 38 -40.90 -11.76 18.70
C TYR A 38 -41.55 -11.69 20.10
N ASN A 39 -41.26 -10.64 20.86
CA ASN A 39 -41.62 -10.39 22.27
C ASN A 39 -40.89 -11.21 23.34
N GLU A 40 -39.94 -12.07 23.00
CA GLU A 40 -39.13 -12.77 24.00
C GLU A 40 -38.02 -11.88 24.57
N LYS A 41 -37.67 -12.09 25.86
CA LYS A 41 -36.65 -11.28 26.54
C LYS A 41 -35.27 -11.50 25.92
N CYS A 42 -34.57 -10.40 25.68
CA CYS A 42 -33.22 -10.42 25.12
C CYS A 42 -32.29 -9.53 25.98
N ASN A 43 -30.98 -9.71 25.89
CA ASN A 43 -30.00 -8.90 26.63
C ASN A 43 -29.04 -8.19 25.66
N PRO A 44 -29.11 -6.87 25.49
CA PRO A 44 -28.30 -6.14 24.51
C PRO A 44 -26.78 -6.14 24.79
N GLN A 45 -26.31 -6.62 25.96
CA GLN A 45 -24.88 -6.64 26.30
C GLN A 45 -24.17 -7.98 26.08
N ASN A 46 -24.88 -9.04 25.68
CA ASN A 46 -24.26 -10.32 25.37
C ASN A 46 -23.69 -10.33 23.94
N LEU A 47 -22.48 -10.89 23.74
CA LEU A 47 -21.91 -11.15 22.40
C LEU A 47 -22.74 -12.14 21.55
N ARG A 48 -23.79 -12.75 22.14
CA ARG A 48 -24.75 -13.67 21.50
C ARG A 48 -26.21 -13.37 21.87
N SER A 49 -26.62 -12.11 21.99
CA SER A 49 -28.06 -11.79 22.00
C SER A 49 -28.60 -11.94 20.58
N CYS A 50 -28.95 -13.16 20.19
CA CYS A 50 -29.55 -13.38 18.89
C CYS A 50 -31.07 -13.37 19.04
N CYS A 51 -31.70 -12.38 18.42
CA CYS A 51 -33.09 -12.46 17.97
C CYS A 51 -33.08 -13.10 16.57
N ASP A 52 -34.19 -13.71 16.14
CA ASP A 52 -34.32 -14.29 14.79
C ASP A 52 -33.90 -13.27 13.69
N GLU A 53 -33.51 -13.72 12.48
CA GLU A 53 -32.80 -12.94 11.44
C GLU A 53 -33.47 -11.59 11.08
N ASN A 54 -34.78 -11.45 11.32
CA ASN A 54 -35.57 -10.26 11.03
C ASN A 54 -35.86 -9.36 12.25
N LEU A 55 -35.34 -9.70 13.43
CA LEU A 55 -35.62 -9.05 14.70
C LEU A 55 -34.36 -8.42 15.32
N SER A 56 -34.54 -7.39 16.14
CA SER A 56 -33.52 -6.75 16.98
C SER A 56 -34.00 -6.69 18.43
N CYS A 57 -33.05 -6.73 19.35
CA CYS A 57 -33.33 -6.61 20.77
C CYS A 57 -33.70 -5.15 21.11
N ASN A 58 -34.99 -4.87 21.32
CA ASN A 58 -35.52 -3.53 21.51
C ASN A 58 -36.04 -3.35 22.94
N TYR A 59 -35.86 -2.18 23.54
CA TYR A 59 -36.45 -1.89 24.84
C TYR A 59 -37.98 -1.70 24.71
N LYS A 60 -38.76 -2.34 25.58
CA LYS A 60 -40.22 -2.19 25.62
C LYS A 60 -40.65 -1.48 26.90
N SER A 61 -41.02 -0.21 26.76
CA SER A 61 -41.49 0.64 27.86
C SER A 61 -42.72 0.09 28.58
N SER A 62 -43.55 -0.72 27.91
CA SER A 62 -44.71 -1.39 28.50
C SER A 62 -44.37 -2.52 29.48
N GLN A 63 -43.15 -3.07 29.41
CA GLN A 63 -42.72 -4.25 30.20
C GLN A 63 -41.43 -4.00 30.98
N ASN A 64 -40.89 -2.78 30.95
CA ASN A 64 -39.61 -2.38 31.54
C ASN A 64 -38.49 -3.42 31.31
N SER A 65 -38.43 -4.00 30.10
CA SER A 65 -37.48 -5.05 29.74
C SER A 65 -37.17 -5.02 28.25
N TYR A 66 -36.05 -5.61 27.87
CA TYR A 66 -35.61 -5.74 26.48
C TYR A 66 -36.24 -6.99 25.86
N ALA A 67 -36.85 -6.85 24.69
CA ALA A 67 -37.45 -7.96 23.96
C ALA A 67 -37.21 -7.89 22.45
N CYS A 68 -37.19 -9.02 21.77
CA CYS A 68 -36.99 -9.08 20.33
C CYS A 68 -38.18 -8.47 19.58
N GLY A 69 -37.92 -7.51 18.69
CA GLY A 69 -38.92 -6.81 17.88
C GLY A 69 -38.36 -6.45 16.49
N PRO A 70 -39.13 -5.81 15.60
CA PRO A 70 -38.66 -5.49 14.26
C PRO A 70 -37.39 -4.61 14.29
N LYS A 71 -36.45 -4.90 13.39
CA LYS A 71 -35.22 -4.11 13.20
C LYS A 71 -35.57 -2.65 12.92
N ARG A 72 -35.17 -1.76 13.83
CA ARG A 72 -35.37 -0.31 13.68
C ARG A 72 -34.30 0.26 12.74
N LYS A 73 -34.74 1.16 11.84
CA LYS A 73 -33.87 1.89 10.91
C LYS A 73 -33.84 3.38 11.25
N LEU A 74 -32.79 4.08 10.82
CA LEU A 74 -32.77 5.54 10.85
C LEU A 74 -33.99 6.10 10.09
N GLY A 75 -34.57 7.17 10.61
CA GLY A 75 -35.86 7.71 10.16
C GLY A 75 -37.11 7.04 10.73
N SER A 76 -36.98 5.96 11.51
CA SER A 76 -38.12 5.34 12.20
C SER A 76 -38.77 6.30 13.21
N LYS A 77 -40.09 6.22 13.35
CA LYS A 77 -40.82 6.99 14.37
C LYS A 77 -40.37 6.59 15.79
N CYS A 78 -40.06 7.58 16.61
CA CYS A 78 -39.65 7.44 18.00
C CYS A 78 -40.35 8.49 18.88
N ARG A 79 -40.40 8.26 20.19
CA ARG A 79 -40.89 9.21 21.20
C ARG A 79 -39.78 9.58 22.18
N VAL A 80 -38.93 8.63 22.51
CA VAL A 80 -37.75 8.79 23.38
C VAL A 80 -36.51 8.20 22.72
N ASP A 81 -35.33 8.59 23.19
CA ASP A 81 -34.06 8.12 22.64
C ASP A 81 -33.93 6.59 22.70
N GLU A 82 -34.49 5.96 23.72
CA GLU A 82 -34.47 4.51 23.93
C GLU A 82 -35.26 3.74 22.86
N ASP A 83 -36.22 4.39 22.18
CA ASP A 83 -36.95 3.78 21.05
C ASP A 83 -36.03 3.57 19.84
N CYS A 84 -34.94 4.34 19.77
CA CYS A 84 -33.91 4.23 18.76
C CYS A 84 -32.85 3.23 19.21
N SER A 85 -33.20 1.94 19.13
CA SER A 85 -32.28 0.79 19.40
C SER A 85 -31.20 0.62 18.32
N ILE A 86 -30.63 1.74 17.85
CA ILE A 86 -29.55 1.85 16.86
C ILE A 86 -28.36 2.46 17.58
N ARG A 87 -27.17 1.87 17.40
CA ARG A 87 -25.95 2.33 18.05
C ARG A 87 -25.64 3.77 17.63
N HIS A 88 -25.32 4.61 18.62
CA HIS A 88 -25.13 6.07 18.46
C HIS A 88 -26.33 6.86 17.89
N ALA A 89 -27.57 6.36 17.99
CA ALA A 89 -28.77 7.11 17.57
C ALA A 89 -29.52 7.77 18.74
N LYS A 90 -30.31 8.80 18.43
CA LYS A 90 -31.23 9.51 19.33
C LYS A 90 -32.55 9.82 18.62
N CYS A 91 -33.59 10.14 19.37
CA CYS A 91 -34.85 10.60 18.81
C CYS A 91 -34.78 12.11 18.51
N SER A 92 -35.12 12.50 17.30
CA SER A 92 -35.17 13.91 16.90
C SER A 92 -36.43 14.61 17.44
N SER A 93 -36.41 15.94 17.43
CA SER A 93 -37.61 16.76 17.70
C SER A 93 -38.76 16.51 16.71
N GLU A 94 -38.47 15.96 15.54
CA GLU A 94 -39.46 15.50 14.55
C GLU A 94 -39.99 14.08 14.83
N SER A 95 -39.68 13.50 15.99
CA SER A 95 -40.07 12.14 16.35
C SER A 95 -39.49 11.08 15.40
N LYS A 96 -38.25 11.27 14.89
CA LYS A 96 -37.54 10.31 14.04
C LYS A 96 -36.17 9.92 14.61
N CYS A 97 -35.78 8.66 14.48
CA CYS A 97 -34.43 8.23 14.88
C CYS A 97 -33.36 8.80 13.95
N VAL A 98 -32.41 9.54 14.53
CA VAL A 98 -31.29 10.17 13.83
C VAL A 98 -29.99 9.87 14.57
N CYS A 99 -28.84 10.00 13.90
CA CYS A 99 -27.55 9.85 14.58
C CYS A 99 -27.36 10.97 15.63
N ARG A 100 -26.70 10.62 16.74
CA ARG A 100 -26.26 11.57 17.77
C ARG A 100 -25.25 12.54 17.19
N GLU A 101 -25.01 13.65 17.89
CA GLU A 101 -23.99 14.60 17.49
C GLU A 101 -22.62 13.93 17.36
N LYS A 102 -21.81 14.40 16.40
CA LYS A 102 -20.53 13.80 16.01
C LYS A 102 -20.62 12.35 15.54
N ASN A 103 -21.75 11.91 15.00
CA ASN A 103 -21.90 10.62 14.33
C ASN A 103 -22.53 10.81 12.94
N ILE A 104 -22.17 9.95 11.97
CA ILE A 104 -22.78 9.94 10.62
C ILE A 104 -23.54 8.65 10.39
N GLU A 105 -24.54 8.71 9.53
CA GLU A 105 -25.19 7.52 8.99
C GLU A 105 -24.17 6.73 8.15
N PHE A 106 -23.78 5.55 8.64
CA PHE A 106 -22.95 4.61 7.89
C PHE A 106 -23.81 3.69 7.03
N ASN A 107 -24.93 3.23 7.59
CA ASN A 107 -25.97 2.51 6.89
C ASN A 107 -27.32 2.75 7.58
N GLU A 108 -28.40 2.24 6.98
CA GLU A 108 -29.78 2.42 7.48
C GLU A 108 -30.00 1.94 8.93
N THR A 109 -29.06 1.19 9.51
CA THR A 109 -29.13 0.57 10.85
C THR A 109 -27.93 0.88 11.76
N SER A 110 -27.04 1.79 11.37
CA SER A 110 -25.81 2.07 12.12
C SER A 110 -25.30 3.48 11.91
N CYS A 111 -24.95 4.14 13.00
CA CYS A 111 -24.23 5.40 12.99
C CYS A 111 -22.76 5.15 13.37
N MET A 112 -21.83 5.81 12.68
CA MET A 112 -20.40 5.75 13.00
C MET A 112 -19.91 7.07 13.59
N PRO A 113 -19.03 7.02 14.62
CA PRO A 113 -18.48 8.21 15.25
C PRO A 113 -17.45 8.94 14.37
N LEU A 114 -17.58 10.26 14.29
CA LEU A 114 -16.64 11.18 13.64
C LEU A 114 -15.44 11.47 14.57
N LEU A 115 -14.41 12.12 14.03
CA LEU A 115 -13.29 12.65 14.81
C LEU A 115 -13.77 13.47 16.03
N GLY A 116 -13.23 13.15 17.20
CA GLY A 116 -13.63 13.73 18.48
C GLY A 116 -14.99 13.26 19.02
N GLY A 117 -15.65 12.31 18.34
CA GLY A 117 -16.86 11.62 18.78
C GLY A 117 -16.56 10.47 19.74
N PHE A 118 -17.54 10.13 20.59
CA PHE A 118 -17.44 9.01 21.52
C PHE A 118 -17.43 7.69 20.75
N CYS A 119 -16.54 6.77 21.13
CA CYS A 119 -16.45 5.44 20.56
C CYS A 119 -16.22 4.40 21.65
N TRP A 120 -16.60 3.16 21.38
CA TRP A 120 -16.26 2.03 22.25
C TRP A 120 -14.94 1.37 21.81
N LYS A 121 -14.21 0.74 22.75
CA LYS A 121 -12.92 0.08 22.45
C LYS A 121 -13.03 -0.87 21.24
N ASN A 122 -12.14 -0.69 20.25
CA ASN A 122 -12.11 -1.37 18.95
C ASN A 122 -13.24 -1.03 17.96
N GLU A 123 -14.07 -0.02 18.24
CA GLU A 123 -15.04 0.49 17.27
C GLU A 123 -14.33 1.26 16.14
N THR A 124 -14.78 1.03 14.91
CA THR A 124 -14.28 1.73 13.73
C THR A 124 -14.92 3.12 13.64
N CYS A 125 -14.09 4.14 13.54
CA CYS A 125 -14.48 5.53 13.37
C CYS A 125 -14.70 5.86 11.88
N ALA A 126 -15.57 6.84 11.58
CA ALA A 126 -15.96 7.20 10.22
C ALA A 126 -14.88 7.99 9.45
N THR A 127 -14.02 8.73 10.16
CA THR A 127 -12.95 9.54 9.55
C THR A 127 -11.74 8.66 9.23
N ASP A 128 -11.17 8.78 8.04
CA ASP A 128 -9.95 8.04 7.68
C ASP A 128 -8.78 8.33 8.64
N ASN A 129 -7.91 7.34 8.81
CA ASN A 129 -6.73 7.43 9.68
C ASN A 129 -7.04 7.77 11.15
N THR A 130 -8.23 7.42 11.61
CA THR A 130 -8.60 7.47 13.03
C THR A 130 -8.60 6.10 13.70
N ILE A 131 -8.54 6.12 15.02
CA ILE A 131 -8.62 4.97 15.90
C ILE A 131 -9.32 5.39 17.20
N CYS A 132 -10.06 4.47 17.81
CA CYS A 132 -10.69 4.72 19.10
C CYS A 132 -9.65 4.61 20.23
N ILE A 133 -9.27 5.74 20.82
CA ILE A 133 -8.34 5.84 21.96
C ILE A 133 -9.08 6.56 23.09
N ASP A 134 -9.04 6.00 24.30
CA ASP A 134 -9.68 6.56 25.49
C ASP A 134 -11.17 6.91 25.32
N ASN A 135 -11.90 6.05 24.61
CA ASN A 135 -13.32 6.19 24.24
C ASN A 135 -13.63 7.40 23.34
N GLN A 136 -12.64 7.90 22.61
CA GLN A 136 -12.81 8.97 21.63
C GLN A 136 -12.13 8.62 20.31
N CYS A 137 -12.77 8.94 19.18
CA CYS A 137 -12.14 8.81 17.88
C CYS A 137 -11.05 9.85 17.74
N GLN A 138 -9.80 9.41 17.71
CA GLN A 138 -8.61 10.24 17.61
C GLN A 138 -7.79 9.85 16.38
N CYS A 139 -6.94 10.75 15.90
CA CYS A 139 -6.02 10.43 14.81
C CYS A 139 -5.04 9.33 15.23
N ARG A 140 -4.69 8.46 14.28
CA ARG A 140 -3.63 7.45 14.47
C ARG A 140 -2.29 8.13 14.73
N ALA A 141 -1.35 7.39 15.32
CA ALA A 141 0.03 7.86 15.47
C ALA A 141 0.57 8.39 14.12
N ASN A 142 1.25 9.54 14.16
CA ASN A 142 1.73 10.31 13.00
C ASN A 142 0.64 11.00 12.16
N TYR A 143 -0.58 11.14 12.67
CA TYR A 143 -1.61 11.98 12.06
C TYR A 143 -2.06 13.08 13.02
N ILE A 144 -2.26 14.29 12.50
CA ILE A 144 -2.71 15.48 13.22
C ILE A 144 -4.14 15.84 12.81
N GLU A 145 -4.92 16.27 13.80
CA GLU A 145 -6.28 16.75 13.60
C GLU A 145 -6.25 18.15 12.97
N ASN A 146 -6.88 18.31 11.80
CA ASN A 146 -7.19 19.61 11.24
C ASN A 146 -8.66 19.61 10.79
N GLY A 147 -9.50 20.29 11.57
CA GLY A 147 -10.94 20.32 11.38
C GLY A 147 -11.59 18.95 11.61
N LYS A 148 -12.16 18.35 10.55
CA LYS A 148 -12.86 17.05 10.62
C LYS A 148 -12.03 15.87 10.12
N PHE A 149 -10.76 16.12 9.75
CA PHE A 149 -9.90 15.15 9.09
C PHE A 149 -8.60 14.94 9.86
N CYS A 150 -8.05 13.74 9.73
CA CYS A 150 -6.72 13.40 10.21
C CYS A 150 -5.74 13.43 9.05
N PHE A 151 -4.75 14.29 9.14
CA PHE A 151 -3.74 14.44 8.12
C PHE A 151 -2.40 13.92 8.59
N SER A 152 -1.61 13.37 7.67
CA SER A 152 -0.25 12.92 7.99
C SER A 152 0.58 14.09 8.56
N ASN A 153 1.17 13.87 9.72
CA ASN A 153 2.08 14.79 10.40
C ASN A 153 3.50 14.64 9.83
N THR A 154 3.62 14.76 8.51
CA THR A 154 4.86 14.59 7.77
C THR A 154 5.08 15.77 6.83
N VAL A 155 6.33 16.22 6.75
CA VAL A 155 6.78 17.17 5.73
C VAL A 155 6.54 16.59 4.34
N ASN A 156 6.31 17.44 3.34
CA ASN A 156 5.87 17.10 1.98
C ASN A 156 4.38 16.71 1.82
N ARG A 157 3.57 16.90 2.87
CA ARG A 157 2.10 16.83 2.78
C ARG A 157 1.58 17.92 1.83
N SER A 158 0.58 17.60 1.01
CA SER A 158 -0.08 18.59 0.16
C SER A 158 -0.77 19.70 0.96
N CYS A 159 -0.57 20.95 0.54
CA CYS A 159 -1.13 22.15 1.15
C CYS A 159 -1.59 23.14 0.07
N LEU A 160 -2.58 23.95 0.39
CA LEU A 160 -3.03 25.10 -0.40
C LEU A 160 -2.48 26.40 0.19
N ASP A 161 -2.38 26.47 1.52
CA ASP A 161 -1.76 27.58 2.24
C ASP A 161 -1.06 27.13 3.53
N ASN A 162 -0.44 28.07 4.24
CA ASN A 162 0.31 27.78 5.47
C ASN A 162 -0.56 27.20 6.60
N THR A 163 -1.88 27.41 6.58
CA THR A 163 -2.80 26.88 7.60
C THR A 163 -2.97 25.36 7.49
N ASP A 164 -2.70 24.79 6.31
CA ASP A 164 -2.71 23.34 6.10
C ASP A 164 -1.52 22.63 6.77
N CYS A 165 -0.43 23.36 7.04
CA CYS A 165 0.79 22.85 7.68
C CYS A 165 0.77 23.01 9.22
N VAL A 166 -0.35 23.46 9.79
CA VAL A 166 -0.51 23.64 11.24
C VAL A 166 -0.44 22.27 11.94
N GLY A 167 0.57 22.11 12.81
CA GLY A 167 0.92 20.85 13.50
C GLY A 167 2.36 20.41 13.25
N LEU A 168 2.97 20.86 12.14
CA LEU A 168 4.39 20.76 11.87
C LEU A 168 5.06 22.07 12.30
N LYS A 169 5.74 22.08 13.46
CA LYS A 169 6.45 23.28 13.94
C LYS A 169 7.46 23.74 12.89
N TRP A 170 7.56 25.07 12.69
CA TRP A 170 8.49 25.72 11.76
C TRP A 170 8.36 25.23 10.30
N SER A 171 7.13 25.04 9.81
CA SER A 171 6.82 24.68 8.42
C SER A 171 5.95 25.73 7.72
N GLU A 172 6.00 25.76 6.39
CA GLU A 172 5.23 26.63 5.51
C GLU A 172 4.79 25.87 4.24
N CYS A 173 3.74 26.35 3.58
CA CYS A 173 3.30 25.78 2.32
C CYS A 173 4.13 26.31 1.16
N SER A 174 4.80 25.42 0.43
CA SER A 174 5.55 25.79 -0.77
C SER A 174 4.63 26.20 -1.91
N LYS A 175 5.17 26.96 -2.86
CA LYS A 175 4.47 27.33 -4.11
C LYS A 175 4.05 26.13 -4.98
N GLN A 176 4.60 24.95 -4.69
CA GLN A 176 4.30 23.68 -5.37
C GLN A 176 3.17 22.91 -4.67
N GLY A 177 2.58 23.49 -3.62
CA GLY A 177 1.45 22.91 -2.90
C GLY A 177 1.86 21.80 -1.94
N ALA A 178 3.05 21.87 -1.34
CA ALA A 178 3.54 20.92 -0.34
C ALA A 178 4.14 21.61 0.88
N CYS A 179 3.87 21.11 2.09
CA CYS A 179 4.43 21.63 3.35
C CYS A 179 5.93 21.39 3.40
N THR A 180 6.70 22.48 3.46
CA THR A 180 8.16 22.50 3.53
C THR A 180 8.60 23.19 4.83
N CYS A 181 9.87 23.02 5.21
CA CYS A 181 10.41 23.72 6.37
C CYS A 181 10.56 25.22 6.08
N GLN A 182 10.34 26.06 7.09
CA GLN A 182 10.53 27.50 7.00
C GLN A 182 12.02 27.85 6.75
N PRO A 183 12.31 29.05 6.22
CA PRO A 183 13.69 29.54 6.12
C PRO A 183 14.45 29.41 7.46
N ASN A 184 15.71 28.98 7.41
CA ASN A 184 16.57 28.71 8.57
C ASN A 184 16.12 27.56 9.49
N THR A 185 15.33 26.62 8.96
CA THR A 185 15.01 25.33 9.62
C THR A 185 15.35 24.14 8.72
N VAL A 186 15.73 23.00 9.30
CA VAL A 186 16.17 21.79 8.58
C VAL A 186 15.31 20.58 8.90
N LEU A 187 15.07 19.74 7.90
CA LEU A 187 14.31 18.51 8.08
C LEU A 187 15.16 17.43 8.76
N VAL A 188 14.81 17.05 9.99
CA VAL A 188 15.44 15.95 10.72
C VAL A 188 14.36 14.95 11.13
N LYS A 189 14.44 13.71 10.65
CA LYS A 189 13.48 12.62 10.96
C LYS A 189 12.01 13.07 10.83
N ASN A 190 11.66 13.68 9.69
CA ASN A 190 10.33 14.22 9.38
C ASN A 190 9.85 15.41 10.22
N THR A 191 10.73 16.05 11.01
CA THR A 191 10.42 17.26 11.78
C THR A 191 11.32 18.41 11.34
N CYS A 192 10.79 19.60 11.15
CA CYS A 192 11.61 20.78 10.91
C CYS A 192 12.25 21.22 12.23
N VAL A 193 13.56 21.44 12.22
CA VAL A 193 14.35 21.82 13.40
C VAL A 193 14.98 23.19 13.15
N PRO A 194 14.78 24.18 14.03
CA PRO A 194 15.36 25.51 13.90
C PRO A 194 16.89 25.51 14.03
N GLN A 195 17.55 26.29 13.17
CA GLN A 195 18.99 26.50 13.17
C GLN A 195 19.39 27.82 13.85
N LEU A 196 19.31 28.96 13.16
CA LEU A 196 19.78 30.25 13.65
C LEU A 196 18.68 31.32 13.57
N ASP A 197 18.55 32.12 14.62
CA ASP A 197 17.62 33.26 14.72
C ASP A 197 16.15 32.87 14.55
N VAL A 198 15.84 31.59 14.73
CA VAL A 198 14.47 31.07 14.74
C VAL A 198 14.00 30.95 16.18
N HIS A 199 12.74 31.30 16.39
CA HIS A 199 12.13 31.28 17.71
C HIS A 199 12.13 29.87 18.32
N CYS A 200 12.61 29.77 19.56
CA CYS A 200 12.70 28.56 20.35
C CYS A 200 12.17 28.79 21.76
N ASN A 201 11.77 27.71 22.45
CA ASN A 201 11.35 27.74 23.86
C ASN A 201 12.31 26.94 24.75
N LEU A 202 12.95 25.90 24.21
CA LEU A 202 13.88 25.01 24.90
C LEU A 202 15.15 24.81 24.07
N ASP A 203 16.29 24.51 24.72
CA ASP A 203 17.53 24.14 24.02
C ASP A 203 17.34 22.94 23.08
N THR A 204 16.44 22.01 23.43
CA THR A 204 16.09 20.85 22.62
C THR A 204 15.30 21.20 21.35
N ASP A 205 14.75 22.41 21.26
CA ASP A 205 14.11 22.87 20.04
C ASP A 205 15.17 23.15 18.95
N CYS A 206 16.39 23.53 19.33
CA CYS A 206 17.46 23.91 18.40
C CYS A 206 18.26 22.72 17.86
N ARG A 207 18.96 22.91 16.75
CA ARG A 207 19.86 21.90 16.16
C ARG A 207 20.91 21.45 17.19
N VAL A 208 20.87 20.18 17.57
CA VAL A 208 21.55 19.59 18.76
C VAL A 208 23.07 19.83 18.85
N LYS A 209 23.76 20.18 17.75
CA LYS A 209 25.22 20.40 17.75
C LYS A 209 25.56 21.89 17.85
N ASN A 210 26.01 22.33 19.03
CA ASN A 210 26.52 23.67 19.32
C ASN A 210 25.51 24.82 19.17
N PHE A 211 24.20 24.54 19.09
CA PHE A 211 23.14 25.55 19.22
C PHE A 211 22.47 25.47 20.59
N LYS A 212 22.06 26.62 21.13
CA LYS A 212 21.25 26.77 22.33
C LYS A 212 20.14 27.79 22.11
N CYS A 213 19.08 27.70 22.90
CA CYS A 213 18.03 28.70 22.90
C CYS A 213 18.44 29.85 23.83
N ILE A 214 18.88 30.96 23.24
CA ILE A 214 19.33 32.16 23.96
C ILE A 214 18.41 33.31 23.55
N ASP A 215 17.82 34.01 24.53
CA ASP A 215 16.85 35.10 24.29
C ASP A 215 15.68 34.71 23.37
N ASN A 216 15.17 33.48 23.55
CA ASN A 216 14.11 32.87 22.74
C ASN A 216 14.44 32.71 21.24
N THR A 217 15.72 32.72 20.85
CA THR A 217 16.19 32.39 19.50
C THR A 217 17.30 31.33 19.53
N CYS A 218 17.35 30.48 18.52
CA CYS A 218 18.46 29.52 18.40
C CYS A 218 19.74 30.25 18.01
N GLN A 219 20.76 30.16 18.87
CA GLN A 219 22.05 30.82 18.72
C GLN A 219 23.20 29.84 18.95
N CYS A 220 24.39 30.14 18.40
CA CYS A 220 25.58 29.34 18.66
C CYS A 220 26.06 29.49 20.11
N THR A 221 26.53 28.40 20.70
CA THR A 221 27.16 28.41 22.04
C THR A 221 28.42 29.29 22.08
N GLU A 222 28.76 29.84 23.25
CA GLU A 222 30.01 30.59 23.44
C GLU A 222 31.21 29.82 22.86
N ASN A 223 32.01 30.51 22.04
CA ASN A 223 33.12 29.98 21.21
C ASN A 223 32.76 29.38 19.84
N PHE A 224 31.51 29.48 19.40
CA PHE A 224 31.11 29.08 18.05
C PHE A 224 30.45 30.25 17.31
N MET A 225 30.67 30.35 16.00
CA MET A 225 30.00 31.33 15.14
C MET A 225 29.20 30.62 14.05
N PHE A 226 28.07 31.20 13.67
CA PHE A 226 27.22 30.64 12.61
C PHE A 226 27.85 30.90 11.24
N ARG A 227 28.20 29.84 10.53
CA ARG A 227 28.71 29.92 9.15
C ARG A 227 27.98 28.86 8.32
N ARG A 228 27.23 29.31 7.30
CA ARG A 228 26.50 28.49 6.31
C ARG A 228 25.86 27.22 6.90
N LEU A 229 24.94 27.40 7.86
CA LEU A 229 24.07 26.36 8.45
C LEU A 229 24.65 25.56 9.64
N GLU A 230 25.89 25.81 10.06
CA GLU A 230 26.49 25.17 11.24
C GLU A 230 27.16 26.17 12.18
N CYS A 231 27.18 25.84 13.47
CA CYS A 231 27.99 26.54 14.47
C CYS A 231 29.40 25.96 14.44
N VAL A 232 30.32 26.70 13.83
CA VAL A 232 31.73 26.32 13.72
C VAL A 232 32.55 26.98 14.82
N PRO A 233 33.62 26.33 15.33
CA PRO A 233 34.51 26.94 16.31
C PRO A 233 35.01 28.30 15.82
N LYS A 234 34.89 29.32 16.66
CA LYS A 234 35.41 30.66 16.43
C LYS A 234 36.93 30.65 16.64
N ILE A 235 37.68 30.01 15.74
CA ILE A 235 39.14 29.93 15.84
C ILE A 235 39.73 31.21 15.23
N SER A 236 40.26 32.05 16.10
CA SER A 236 40.89 33.34 15.81
C SER A 236 42.40 33.16 15.89
N PHE A 237 43.10 33.46 14.79
CA PHE A 237 44.52 33.15 14.59
C PHE A 237 45.44 34.19 15.27
N GLU A 238 45.67 35.32 14.60
CA GLU A 238 46.51 36.44 15.04
C GLU A 238 45.96 37.75 14.41
N SER A 239 46.42 38.91 14.89
CA SER A 239 46.00 40.21 14.35
C SER A 239 46.69 40.49 13.01
N CYS A 240 45.95 40.88 11.98
CA CYS A 240 46.48 41.23 10.66
C CYS A 240 46.08 42.65 10.23
N LYS A 241 46.87 43.28 9.35
CA LYS A 241 46.54 44.58 8.74
C LYS A 241 46.25 44.46 7.25
N LYS A 242 46.82 43.45 6.59
CA LYS A 242 46.65 43.12 5.17
C LYS A 242 46.78 41.61 4.97
N ASP A 243 46.27 41.09 3.87
CA ASP A 243 46.30 39.65 3.55
C ASP A 243 47.71 39.05 3.58
N ALA A 244 48.71 39.84 3.18
CA ALA A 244 50.11 39.41 3.19
C ALA A 244 50.62 39.05 4.59
N ASP A 245 50.00 39.58 5.65
CA ASP A 245 50.34 39.27 7.03
C ASP A 245 49.88 37.84 7.41
N CYS A 246 48.94 37.26 6.65
CA CYS A 246 48.38 35.92 6.83
C CYS A 246 49.04 34.85 5.96
N ASN A 247 50.03 35.21 5.12
CA ASN A 247 50.70 34.29 4.18
C ASN A 247 51.41 33.10 4.86
N GLN A 248 51.64 33.15 6.17
CA GLN A 248 52.19 32.03 6.93
C GLN A 248 51.18 30.88 7.08
N ILE A 249 49.90 31.13 6.80
CA ILE A 249 48.81 30.16 6.79
C ILE A 249 48.37 30.02 5.33
N PRO A 250 48.67 28.88 4.67
CA PRO A 250 48.21 28.63 3.32
C PRO A 250 46.69 28.79 3.22
N PHE A 251 46.23 29.42 2.15
CA PHE A 251 44.81 29.69 1.90
C PHE A 251 44.10 30.55 2.97
N ALA A 252 44.83 31.42 3.68
CA ALA A 252 44.25 32.44 4.56
C ALA A 252 44.23 33.84 3.93
N GLU A 253 43.32 34.69 4.41
CA GLU A 253 43.16 36.12 4.08
C GLU A 253 42.88 36.93 5.35
N CYS A 254 43.06 38.25 5.30
CA CYS A 254 42.84 39.11 6.46
C CYS A 254 41.38 39.57 6.50
N SER A 255 40.67 39.19 7.56
CA SER A 255 39.27 39.57 7.75
C SER A 255 39.11 41.08 8.02
N ILE A 256 37.88 41.57 7.84
CA ILE A 256 37.48 42.95 8.15
C ILE A 256 37.71 43.28 9.65
N GLU A 257 37.67 42.26 10.53
CA GLU A 257 37.96 42.39 11.96
C GLU A 257 39.47 42.41 12.29
N LYS A 258 40.34 42.52 11.27
CA LYS A 258 41.80 42.53 11.42
C LYS A 258 42.35 41.25 12.03
N LYS A 259 41.79 40.11 11.63
CA LYS A 259 42.25 38.77 12.02
C LYS A 259 42.38 37.87 10.80
N CYS A 260 43.42 37.05 10.74
CA CYS A 260 43.53 36.08 9.64
C CYS A 260 42.36 35.10 9.69
N GLU A 261 41.83 34.70 8.55
CA GLU A 261 40.81 33.65 8.40
C GLU A 261 41.04 32.85 7.11
N CYS A 262 40.52 31.63 7.03
CA CYS A 262 40.62 30.85 5.79
C CYS A 262 39.77 31.49 4.68
N LYS A 263 40.33 31.49 3.46
CA LYS A 263 39.69 31.94 2.22
C LYS A 263 38.40 31.16 1.95
N HIS A 264 37.59 31.69 1.04
CA HIS A 264 36.34 31.05 0.62
C HIS A 264 36.53 29.59 0.22
N ASN A 265 35.67 28.70 0.74
CA ASN A 265 35.73 27.23 0.56
C ASN A 265 36.92 26.50 1.19
N PHE A 266 37.69 27.16 2.07
CA PHE A 266 38.68 26.53 2.94
C PHE A 266 38.24 26.63 4.40
N ILE A 267 38.61 25.64 5.23
CA ILE A 267 38.23 25.60 6.64
C ILE A 267 39.43 25.31 7.55
N ALA A 268 39.46 26.00 8.69
CA ALA A 268 40.51 25.86 9.68
C ALA A 268 40.40 24.51 10.40
N THR A 269 41.43 23.68 10.31
CA THR A 269 41.50 22.39 11.03
C THR A 269 42.28 22.49 12.33
N ASP A 270 43.16 23.47 12.43
CA ASP A 270 43.93 23.81 13.62
C ASP A 270 44.31 25.32 13.60
N HIS A 271 45.21 25.75 14.48
CA HIS A 271 45.65 27.14 14.60
C HIS A 271 46.50 27.67 13.42
N ARG A 272 46.89 26.85 12.43
CA ARG A 272 47.75 27.25 11.29
C ARG A 272 47.43 26.54 9.97
N THR A 273 46.36 25.76 9.90
CA THR A 273 46.04 24.94 8.72
C THR A 273 44.64 25.24 8.22
N CYS A 274 44.52 25.65 6.96
CA CYS A 274 43.27 25.75 6.22
C CYS A 274 43.23 24.63 5.18
N LYS A 275 42.23 23.75 5.26
CA LYS A 275 42.05 22.64 4.33
C LYS A 275 40.92 22.91 3.31
N PRO A 276 41.08 22.48 2.05
CA PRO A 276 40.04 22.56 1.01
C PRO A 276 38.79 21.73 1.34
N LEU A 277 37.65 22.24 0.89
CA LEU A 277 36.35 21.55 0.86
C LEU A 277 36.10 20.93 -0.51
N LEU A 278 34.96 20.23 -0.68
CA LEU A 278 34.65 19.61 -1.98
C LEU A 278 34.56 20.67 -3.09
N GLY A 279 35.14 20.35 -4.24
CA GLY A 279 35.23 21.24 -5.40
C GLY A 279 36.47 22.14 -5.43
N GLU A 280 37.29 22.14 -4.38
CA GLU A 280 38.53 22.91 -4.32
C GLU A 280 39.75 22.04 -4.63
N PHE A 281 40.85 22.73 -4.98
CA PHE A 281 42.10 22.09 -5.35
C PHE A 281 42.72 21.29 -4.20
N CYS A 282 43.14 20.07 -4.49
CA CYS A 282 43.90 19.20 -3.59
C CYS A 282 45.09 18.58 -4.32
N ALA A 283 46.10 18.16 -3.55
CA ALA A 283 47.23 17.39 -4.07
C ALA A 283 47.15 15.91 -3.65
N ASN A 284 46.62 15.63 -2.46
CA ASN A 284 46.40 14.29 -1.93
C ASN A 284 45.07 14.21 -1.16
N ASP A 285 44.56 12.99 -0.93
CA ASP A 285 43.32 12.75 -0.18
C ASP A 285 43.31 13.38 1.21
N GLU A 286 44.48 13.44 1.87
CA GLU A 286 44.61 14.04 3.21
C GLU A 286 44.41 15.56 3.21
N ASP A 287 44.49 16.22 2.07
CA ASP A 287 44.24 17.65 1.94
C ASP A 287 42.75 17.95 2.09
N CYS A 288 41.88 17.02 1.69
CA CYS A 288 40.44 17.22 1.72
C CYS A 288 39.90 17.12 3.14
N GLN A 289 39.21 18.16 3.59
CA GLN A 289 38.65 18.17 4.95
C GLN A 289 37.36 17.35 5.08
N THR A 290 36.57 17.28 4.00
CA THR A 290 35.25 16.66 4.04
C THR A 290 35.40 15.16 4.34
N LEU A 291 34.66 14.65 5.33
CA LEU A 291 34.73 13.24 5.68
C LEU A 291 34.20 12.38 4.51
N ASN A 292 34.87 11.26 4.23
CA ASN A 292 34.60 10.39 3.08
C ASN A 292 34.78 11.08 1.72
N SER A 293 35.67 12.08 1.67
CA SER A 293 36.19 12.64 0.43
C SER A 293 37.58 12.09 0.09
N GLU A 294 37.95 12.25 -1.17
CA GLU A 294 39.27 11.93 -1.72
C GLU A 294 39.66 12.96 -2.79
N CYS A 295 40.94 12.98 -3.15
CA CYS A 295 41.46 13.89 -4.14
C CYS A 295 41.46 13.21 -5.51
N ASP A 296 40.46 13.49 -6.33
CA ASP A 296 40.38 12.97 -7.69
C ASP A 296 40.64 14.08 -8.69
N HIS A 297 41.54 13.85 -9.66
CA HIS A 297 41.93 14.84 -10.68
C HIS A 297 42.33 16.24 -10.14
N ASN A 298 42.93 16.30 -8.93
CA ASN A 298 43.28 17.51 -8.18
C ASN A 298 42.08 18.29 -7.60
N GLU A 299 40.92 17.67 -7.46
CA GLU A 299 39.73 18.26 -6.86
C GLU A 299 39.22 17.36 -5.73
N CYS A 300 38.82 17.96 -4.59
CA CYS A 300 38.21 17.19 -3.52
C CYS A 300 36.81 16.73 -3.95
N VAL A 301 36.61 15.41 -4.06
CA VAL A 301 35.34 14.77 -4.43
C VAL A 301 34.91 13.76 -3.36
N CYS A 302 33.64 13.35 -3.36
CA CYS A 302 33.22 12.24 -2.51
C CYS A 302 33.79 10.92 -3.06
N ARG A 303 34.17 10.01 -2.15
CA ARG A 303 34.60 8.65 -2.50
C ARG A 303 33.47 7.87 -3.18
N ASP A 304 33.82 6.84 -3.95
CA ASP A 304 32.90 6.01 -4.75
C ASP A 304 31.60 5.54 -4.07
N ASP A 305 31.54 5.38 -2.74
CA ASP A 305 30.31 4.96 -2.03
C ASP A 305 29.42 6.12 -1.54
N TYR A 306 29.85 7.36 -1.75
CA TYR A 306 29.23 8.55 -1.19
C TYR A 306 28.90 9.60 -2.26
N VAL A 307 27.78 10.29 -2.07
CA VAL A 307 27.35 11.40 -2.93
C VAL A 307 27.43 12.73 -2.20
N GLN A 308 27.71 13.80 -2.95
CA GLN A 308 27.83 15.14 -2.42
C GLN A 308 26.45 15.69 -2.04
N GLU A 309 26.18 15.76 -0.74
CA GLU A 309 25.01 16.47 -0.21
C GLU A 309 25.25 17.99 -0.17
N SER A 310 26.48 18.38 0.14
CA SER A 310 26.97 19.76 0.13
C SER A 310 28.50 19.77 0.06
N ILE A 311 29.13 20.94 -0.11
CA ILE A 311 30.61 21.04 -0.09
C ILE A 311 31.27 20.54 1.22
N TYR A 312 30.47 20.34 2.28
CA TYR A 312 30.91 19.91 3.61
C TYR A 312 30.57 18.44 3.94
N SER A 313 29.77 17.75 3.12
CA SER A 313 29.18 16.46 3.48
C SER A 313 29.06 15.51 2.29
N CYS A 314 29.58 14.31 2.50
CA CYS A 314 29.40 13.14 1.64
C CYS A 314 28.48 12.15 2.37
N ILE A 315 27.36 11.77 1.75
CA ILE A 315 26.38 10.83 2.32
C ILE A 315 26.43 9.48 1.59
N PRO A 316 26.28 8.34 2.28
CA PRO A 316 26.36 7.03 1.65
C PRO A 316 25.17 6.78 0.72
N THR A 317 25.42 6.12 -0.40
CA THR A 317 24.42 5.79 -1.43
C THR A 317 23.64 4.52 -1.04
N LEU A 318 22.31 4.61 -0.85
CA LEU A 318 21.45 3.48 -0.43
C LEU A 318 20.19 3.38 -1.31
N LEU A 319 19.68 2.15 -1.50
CA LEU A 319 18.36 1.89 -2.09
C LEU A 319 17.28 2.59 -1.24
N GLY A 320 16.32 3.24 -1.91
CA GLY A 320 15.30 4.04 -1.23
C GLY A 320 15.67 5.51 -0.99
N GLN A 321 16.89 5.94 -1.32
CA GLN A 321 17.28 7.36 -1.27
C GLN A 321 16.83 8.14 -2.50
N PHE A 322 16.76 9.47 -2.33
CA PHE A 322 16.35 10.37 -3.39
C PHE A 322 17.40 10.44 -4.51
N CYS A 323 16.94 10.38 -5.75
CA CYS A 323 17.75 10.57 -6.95
C CYS A 323 17.05 11.53 -7.91
N ARG A 324 17.83 12.19 -8.75
CA ARG A 324 17.38 13.04 -9.85
C ARG A 324 17.55 12.34 -11.19
N GLU A 325 18.64 11.59 -11.34
CA GLU A 325 18.97 10.81 -12.52
C GLU A 325 19.60 9.46 -12.14
N ASP A 326 19.68 8.53 -13.10
CA ASP A 326 20.20 7.19 -12.85
C ASP A 326 21.64 7.18 -12.31
N ASN A 327 22.43 8.21 -12.65
CA ASN A 327 23.80 8.34 -12.18
C ASN A 327 23.91 8.44 -10.66
N ASP A 328 22.90 9.01 -10.01
CA ASP A 328 22.86 9.13 -8.54
C ASP A 328 22.78 7.74 -7.85
N CYS A 329 22.41 6.70 -8.60
CA CYS A 329 22.27 5.33 -8.13
C CYS A 329 23.40 4.40 -8.61
N ASN A 330 24.38 4.89 -9.37
CA ASN A 330 25.42 4.06 -10.01
C ASN A 330 26.31 3.29 -9.03
N ASN A 331 26.46 3.81 -7.81
CA ASN A 331 27.23 3.16 -6.74
C ASN A 331 26.54 1.88 -6.25
N ILE A 332 25.26 1.71 -6.56
CA ILE A 332 24.49 0.48 -6.33
C ILE A 332 24.41 -0.26 -7.65
N LYS A 333 25.17 -1.36 -7.74
CA LYS A 333 25.21 -2.16 -8.97
C LYS A 333 23.80 -2.66 -9.32
N ASN A 334 23.38 -2.39 -10.55
CA ASN A 334 22.05 -2.73 -11.07
C ASN A 334 20.88 -1.95 -10.44
N ALA A 335 21.11 -0.75 -9.90
CA ALA A 335 20.04 0.18 -9.53
C ALA A 335 19.78 1.26 -10.59
N GLU A 336 18.57 1.79 -10.61
CA GLU A 336 18.10 2.90 -11.45
C GLU A 336 17.28 3.90 -10.62
N CYS A 337 17.17 5.13 -11.12
CA CYS A 337 16.36 6.16 -10.50
C CYS A 337 14.92 6.06 -11.00
N ASN A 338 14.02 5.55 -10.17
CA ASN A 338 12.60 5.44 -10.49
C ASN A 338 11.77 6.28 -9.52
N ASN A 339 10.90 7.15 -10.05
CA ASN A 339 10.08 8.07 -9.24
C ASN A 339 10.89 8.89 -8.22
N LYS A 340 12.08 9.35 -8.62
CA LYS A 340 13.04 10.10 -7.79
C LYS A 340 13.61 9.32 -6.61
N VAL A 341 13.58 7.99 -6.67
CA VAL A 341 14.15 7.11 -5.64
C VAL A 341 15.00 6.01 -6.29
N CYS A 342 16.16 5.71 -5.72
CA CYS A 342 16.99 4.60 -6.20
C CYS A 342 16.30 3.25 -5.92
N VAL A 343 16.02 2.49 -6.97
CA VAL A 343 15.43 1.14 -6.93
C VAL A 343 16.27 0.17 -7.76
N CYS A 344 16.10 -1.13 -7.58
CA CYS A 344 16.73 -2.10 -8.47
C CYS A 344 16.13 -2.04 -9.88
N LYS A 345 16.97 -2.20 -10.90
CA LYS A 345 16.56 -2.33 -12.31
C LYS A 345 15.61 -3.51 -12.49
N SER A 346 14.81 -3.48 -13.55
CA SER A 346 13.96 -4.62 -13.93
C SER A 346 14.77 -5.92 -13.95
N ASP A 347 14.21 -6.99 -13.38
CA ASP A 347 14.80 -8.32 -13.19
C ASP A 347 15.75 -8.49 -11.99
N TYR A 348 16.00 -7.41 -11.24
CA TYR A 348 16.76 -7.44 -9.99
C TYR A 348 15.86 -7.16 -8.78
N VAL A 349 16.17 -7.77 -7.65
CA VAL A 349 15.49 -7.55 -6.37
C VAL A 349 16.49 -7.15 -5.30
N SER A 350 16.05 -6.25 -4.42
CA SER A 350 16.83 -5.80 -3.27
C SER A 350 16.94 -6.93 -2.25
N THR A 351 18.17 -7.36 -1.96
CA THR A 351 18.46 -8.30 -0.87
C THR A 351 18.85 -7.57 0.42
N ASP A 352 19.37 -6.36 0.30
CA ASP A 352 19.65 -5.41 1.39
C ASP A 352 19.55 -3.96 0.88
N LEU A 353 19.99 -2.98 1.68
CA LEU A 353 19.94 -1.55 1.34
C LEU A 353 20.95 -1.11 0.26
N THR A 354 21.81 -2.00 -0.24
CA THR A 354 22.93 -1.71 -1.15
C THR A 354 23.10 -2.73 -2.28
N THR A 355 22.29 -3.80 -2.32
CA THR A 355 22.51 -4.94 -3.20
C THR A 355 21.25 -5.28 -3.99
N CYS A 356 21.40 -5.31 -5.32
CA CYS A 356 20.40 -5.76 -6.28
C CYS A 356 20.89 -7.03 -6.98
N LEU A 357 20.23 -8.16 -6.70
CA LEU A 357 20.57 -9.48 -7.27
C LEU A 357 19.47 -10.00 -8.21
N LEU A 358 19.83 -10.94 -9.09
CA LEU A 358 18.96 -11.48 -10.13
C LEU A 358 17.91 -12.45 -9.59
N LEU A 359 16.71 -12.40 -10.16
CA LEU A 359 15.65 -13.40 -9.95
C LEU A 359 15.98 -14.74 -10.64
N LEU A 360 15.27 -15.81 -10.28
CA LEU A 360 15.38 -17.11 -10.96
C LEU A 360 15.05 -17.00 -12.45
N GLY A 361 15.65 -17.86 -13.26
CA GLY A 361 15.47 -17.88 -14.72
C GLY A 361 16.29 -16.82 -15.48
N ARG A 362 17.05 -15.97 -14.78
CA ARG A 362 17.88 -14.92 -15.40
C ARG A 362 19.32 -15.36 -15.62
N GLN A 363 19.96 -14.80 -16.64
CA GLN A 363 21.34 -15.14 -16.97
C GLN A 363 22.30 -14.61 -15.91
N CYS A 364 23.21 -15.47 -15.46
CA CYS A 364 24.17 -15.17 -14.40
C CYS A 364 25.56 -15.69 -14.78
N THR A 365 26.57 -15.22 -14.04
CA THR A 365 27.96 -15.64 -14.23
C THR A 365 28.56 -16.29 -13.00
N LYS A 366 28.11 -15.87 -11.80
CA LYS A 366 28.62 -16.33 -10.52
C LYS A 366 27.47 -16.69 -9.59
N ARG A 367 27.74 -17.57 -8.63
CA ARG A 367 26.76 -18.02 -7.63
C ARG A 367 26.14 -16.87 -6.84
N SER A 368 26.91 -15.81 -6.55
CA SER A 368 26.48 -14.62 -5.81
C SER A 368 25.57 -13.68 -6.60
N ASP A 369 25.34 -13.93 -7.90
CA ASP A 369 24.53 -13.05 -8.74
C ASP A 369 23.02 -13.27 -8.49
N CYS A 370 22.63 -14.39 -7.85
CA CYS A 370 21.24 -14.81 -7.69
C CYS A 370 20.69 -14.42 -6.31
N ALA A 371 19.54 -13.74 -6.31
CA ALA A 371 18.92 -13.19 -5.11
C ALA A 371 18.26 -14.23 -4.18
N PRO A 372 17.53 -15.23 -4.71
CA PRO A 372 16.76 -16.12 -3.85
C PRO A 372 17.63 -17.01 -2.97
N ASP A 373 17.25 -17.16 -1.70
CA ASP A 373 17.91 -18.11 -0.80
C ASP A 373 17.88 -19.52 -1.39
N ASN A 374 18.98 -20.24 -1.22
CA ASN A 374 19.18 -21.58 -1.78
C ASN A 374 19.09 -21.61 -3.32
N SER A 375 19.43 -20.53 -4.01
CA SER A 375 19.71 -20.52 -5.45
C SER A 375 21.23 -20.45 -5.75
N ALA A 376 21.59 -20.71 -6.99
CA ALA A 376 22.94 -20.55 -7.53
C ALA A 376 22.88 -20.33 -9.04
N CYS A 377 24.01 -19.90 -9.60
CA CYS A 377 24.17 -19.84 -11.03
C CYS A 377 24.46 -21.24 -11.60
N LEU A 378 23.45 -21.89 -12.18
CA LEU A 378 23.51 -23.24 -12.71
C LEU A 378 23.28 -23.20 -14.23
N GLY A 379 24.25 -23.66 -15.02
CA GLY A 379 24.13 -23.64 -16.48
C GLY A 379 24.05 -22.22 -17.08
N GLY A 380 24.57 -21.21 -16.37
CA GLY A 380 24.51 -19.81 -16.79
C GLY A 380 23.18 -19.12 -16.49
N ILE A 381 22.29 -19.76 -15.72
CA ILE A 381 21.00 -19.22 -15.31
C ILE A 381 20.86 -19.34 -13.78
N CYS A 382 20.24 -18.35 -13.13
CA CYS A 382 19.90 -18.41 -11.72
C CYS A 382 18.83 -19.47 -11.51
N ASP A 383 19.17 -20.55 -10.82
CA ASP A 383 18.28 -21.67 -10.54
C ASP A 383 18.45 -22.15 -9.11
N CYS A 384 17.48 -22.90 -8.60
CA CYS A 384 17.53 -23.44 -7.25
C CYS A 384 18.66 -24.46 -7.11
N ASN A 385 19.35 -24.44 -5.97
CA ASN A 385 20.36 -25.42 -5.63
C ASN A 385 19.79 -26.84 -5.64
N GLU A 386 20.67 -27.84 -5.73
CA GLU A 386 20.30 -29.24 -5.61
C GLU A 386 19.38 -29.45 -4.38
N TYR A 387 18.29 -30.19 -4.57
CA TYR A 387 17.25 -30.44 -3.58
C TYR A 387 16.32 -29.28 -3.22
N PHE A 388 16.33 -28.23 -4.04
CA PHE A 388 15.34 -27.17 -4.01
C PHE A 388 14.67 -27.02 -5.38
N ILE A 389 13.41 -26.63 -5.39
CA ILE A 389 12.65 -26.35 -6.61
C ILE A 389 12.08 -24.93 -6.60
N SER A 390 12.01 -24.30 -7.77
CA SER A 390 11.44 -22.96 -7.90
C SER A 390 9.93 -22.97 -7.64
N LYS A 391 9.49 -22.20 -6.63
CA LYS A 391 8.06 -21.90 -6.40
C LYS A 391 7.62 -20.69 -7.23
N SER A 392 8.48 -19.68 -7.27
CA SER A 392 8.30 -18.39 -7.93
C SER A 392 9.68 -17.84 -8.28
N ASP A 393 9.73 -16.80 -9.10
CA ASP A 393 10.98 -16.18 -9.57
C ASP A 393 11.88 -15.66 -8.42
N ASP A 394 11.35 -15.56 -7.20
CA ASP A 394 12.04 -15.09 -5.99
C ASP A 394 12.19 -16.17 -4.89
N LYS A 395 11.76 -17.42 -5.11
CA LYS A 395 11.70 -18.41 -4.03
C LYS A 395 11.98 -19.85 -4.43
N CYS A 396 12.92 -20.46 -3.72
CA CYS A 396 13.24 -21.88 -3.76
C CYS A 396 12.60 -22.64 -2.58
N LEU A 397 11.96 -23.78 -2.82
CA LEU A 397 11.38 -24.64 -1.81
C LEU A 397 12.17 -25.94 -1.65
N PRO A 398 12.38 -26.43 -0.41
CA PRO A 398 13.11 -27.67 -0.18
C PRO A 398 12.29 -28.90 -0.60
N THR A 399 13.00 -29.91 -1.11
CA THR A 399 12.43 -31.23 -1.39
C THR A 399 12.91 -32.29 -0.39
N LEU A 400 13.95 -32.03 0.39
CA LEU A 400 14.48 -32.96 1.39
C LEU A 400 13.69 -32.91 2.71
N LEU A 401 13.58 -34.08 3.33
CA LEU A 401 13.12 -34.27 4.71
C LEU A 401 14.36 -34.48 5.59
N GLU A 402 14.33 -34.03 6.86
CA GLU A 402 15.47 -34.12 7.80
C GLU A 402 15.70 -35.55 8.34
N LYS A 403 15.51 -36.59 7.51
CA LYS A 403 15.60 -37.99 7.88
C LYS A 403 16.53 -38.76 6.95
N LYS A 404 17.55 -39.42 7.50
CA LYS A 404 18.43 -40.33 6.75
C LYS A 404 17.71 -41.63 6.41
N CYS A 405 18.03 -42.23 5.26
CA CYS A 405 17.46 -43.48 4.78
C CYS A 405 18.54 -44.35 4.12
N GLN A 406 18.41 -45.66 4.24
CA GLN A 406 19.16 -46.64 3.47
C GLN A 406 18.38 -47.10 2.24
N ASP A 407 17.06 -47.27 2.39
CA ASP A 407 16.12 -47.61 1.33
C ASP A 407 14.78 -46.84 1.45
N HIS A 408 13.87 -47.08 0.51
CA HIS A 408 12.59 -46.36 0.42
C HIS A 408 11.63 -46.67 1.58
N LEU A 409 11.77 -47.81 2.26
CA LEU A 409 10.91 -48.19 3.39
C LEU A 409 11.19 -47.32 4.61
N ASP A 410 12.42 -46.83 4.76
CA ASP A 410 12.82 -45.93 5.84
C ASP A 410 12.07 -44.58 5.82
N CYS A 411 11.50 -44.20 4.68
CA CYS A 411 10.74 -42.97 4.49
C CYS A 411 9.21 -43.18 4.57
N HIS A 412 8.74 -44.42 4.76
CA HIS A 412 7.32 -44.77 4.65
C HIS A 412 6.43 -44.19 5.77
N ASP A 413 7.03 -43.76 6.89
CA ASP A 413 6.34 -42.98 7.93
C ASP A 413 5.86 -41.61 7.42
N LYS A 414 6.42 -41.12 6.31
CA LYS A 414 6.03 -39.88 5.65
C LYS A 414 5.44 -40.17 4.27
N LYS A 415 4.13 -39.98 4.14
CA LYS A 415 3.38 -40.24 2.90
C LYS A 415 3.97 -39.42 1.74
N PHE A 416 4.11 -40.06 0.58
CA PHE A 416 4.68 -39.46 -0.63
C PHE A 416 6.16 -39.03 -0.49
N SER A 417 6.94 -39.70 0.35
CA SER A 417 8.39 -39.54 0.38
C SER A 417 9.13 -40.79 -0.13
N LEU A 418 10.36 -40.59 -0.61
CA LEU A 418 11.23 -41.59 -1.23
C LEU A 418 12.66 -41.40 -0.70
N CYS A 419 13.47 -42.45 -0.72
CA CYS A 419 14.87 -42.31 -0.34
C CYS A 419 15.67 -41.75 -1.52
N GLY A 420 16.24 -40.55 -1.33
CA GLY A 420 17.11 -39.90 -2.30
C GLY A 420 18.45 -40.62 -2.47
N GLN A 421 19.14 -40.35 -3.58
CA GLN A 421 20.45 -40.95 -3.88
C GLN A 421 21.52 -40.60 -2.81
N ASN A 422 21.35 -39.45 -2.16
CA ASN A 422 22.17 -38.96 -1.04
C ASN A 422 21.88 -39.65 0.31
N LYS A 423 21.07 -40.72 0.33
CA LYS A 423 20.69 -41.44 1.56
C LYS A 423 19.90 -40.57 2.55
N VAL A 424 19.12 -39.62 2.02
CA VAL A 424 18.20 -38.76 2.77
C VAL A 424 16.81 -38.83 2.15
N CYS A 425 15.77 -38.89 2.97
CA CYS A 425 14.38 -38.91 2.49
C CYS A 425 14.05 -37.59 1.78
N ALA A 426 13.34 -37.68 0.65
CA ALA A 426 12.88 -36.53 -0.13
C ALA A 426 11.42 -36.72 -0.52
N CYS A 427 10.72 -35.62 -0.76
CA CYS A 427 9.36 -35.66 -1.27
C CYS A 427 9.34 -36.15 -2.73
N SER A 428 8.30 -36.93 -3.04
CA SER A 428 8.06 -37.49 -4.37
C SER A 428 7.73 -36.39 -5.38
N PHE A 429 7.78 -36.72 -6.66
CA PHE A 429 7.35 -35.82 -7.73
C PHE A 429 5.91 -35.31 -7.48
N TYR A 430 5.71 -33.99 -7.64
CA TYR A 430 4.50 -33.23 -7.24
C TYR A 430 4.30 -32.98 -5.75
N TYR A 431 5.33 -33.13 -4.90
CA TYR A 431 5.24 -32.82 -3.48
C TYR A 431 6.47 -32.04 -3.01
N VAL A 432 6.30 -31.18 -2.01
CA VAL A 432 7.37 -30.36 -1.41
C VAL A 432 7.43 -30.56 0.10
N ALA A 433 8.61 -30.39 0.68
CA ALA A 433 8.77 -30.51 2.12
C ALA A 433 8.19 -29.27 2.81
N SER A 434 7.16 -29.48 3.62
CA SER A 434 6.59 -28.51 4.53
C SER A 434 7.12 -28.77 5.93
N ASN A 435 7.66 -27.73 6.58
CA ASN A 435 8.25 -27.79 7.93
C ASN A 435 9.31 -28.90 8.12
N GLY A 436 10.02 -29.29 7.05
CA GLY A 436 11.06 -30.33 7.06
C GLY A 436 10.58 -31.77 7.32
N ASN A 437 9.26 -31.96 7.48
CA ASN A 437 8.71 -33.19 8.07
C ASN A 437 7.49 -33.76 7.33
N GLU A 438 6.81 -33.02 6.46
CA GLU A 438 5.65 -33.51 5.71
C GLU A 438 5.75 -33.14 4.24
N CYS A 439 5.23 -34.00 3.36
CA CYS A 439 5.23 -33.75 1.92
C CYS A 439 3.86 -33.26 1.47
N GLU A 440 3.78 -31.97 1.16
CA GLU A 440 2.54 -31.32 0.76
C GLU A 440 2.41 -31.26 -0.78
N PRO A 441 1.21 -31.46 -1.35
CA PRO A 441 1.01 -31.58 -2.78
C PRO A 441 1.12 -30.24 -3.53
N LEU A 442 1.86 -30.29 -4.64
CA LEU A 442 1.89 -29.32 -5.72
C LEU A 442 0.80 -29.64 -6.77
N LEU A 443 0.77 -28.89 -7.89
CA LEU A 443 -0.17 -29.17 -8.98
C LEU A 443 0.07 -30.57 -9.57
N GLY A 444 -1.00 -31.35 -9.68
CA GLY A 444 -0.97 -32.77 -10.05
C GLY A 444 -0.81 -33.73 -8.87
N GLY A 445 -0.35 -33.25 -7.71
CA GLY A 445 -0.25 -33.99 -6.45
C GLY A 445 -1.62 -34.39 -5.90
N LYS A 446 -1.68 -35.48 -5.13
CA LYS A 446 -2.94 -35.97 -4.55
C LYS A 446 -3.38 -35.09 -3.39
N CYS A 447 -4.64 -34.72 -3.36
CA CYS A 447 -5.24 -33.92 -2.31
C CYS A 447 -6.62 -34.45 -1.94
N ASN A 448 -7.05 -34.16 -0.71
CA ASN A 448 -8.39 -34.40 -0.20
C ASN A 448 -9.17 -33.09 -0.03
N ASN A 449 -8.48 -31.98 0.23
CA ASN A 449 -9.07 -30.66 0.37
C ASN A 449 -8.17 -29.59 -0.29
N THR A 450 -8.73 -28.41 -0.53
CA THR A 450 -8.01 -27.30 -1.19
C THR A 450 -6.87 -26.75 -0.34
N SER A 451 -6.99 -26.78 1.00
CA SER A 451 -5.95 -26.26 1.91
C SER A 451 -4.64 -27.05 1.88
N GLN A 452 -4.66 -28.30 1.39
CA GLN A 452 -3.44 -29.11 1.20
C GLN A 452 -2.62 -28.65 -0.01
N CYS A 453 -3.24 -27.97 -0.98
CA CYS A 453 -2.52 -27.58 -2.18
C CYS A 453 -1.63 -26.36 -1.92
N MET A 454 -0.31 -26.55 -1.97
CA MET A 454 0.68 -25.52 -1.62
C MET A 454 0.83 -24.41 -2.66
N VAL A 455 0.31 -24.64 -3.87
CA VAL A 455 0.41 -23.70 -4.98
C VAL A 455 -0.68 -22.65 -4.86
N ASP A 456 -0.28 -21.39 -4.90
CA ASP A 456 -1.22 -20.27 -4.85
C ASP A 456 -2.18 -20.32 -6.04
N ASN A 457 -3.44 -19.94 -5.81
CA ASN A 457 -4.52 -20.06 -6.79
C ASN A 457 -4.77 -21.49 -7.30
N SER A 458 -4.45 -22.51 -6.49
CA SER A 458 -4.85 -23.89 -6.75
C SER A 458 -6.09 -24.31 -5.94
N ILE A 459 -6.75 -25.37 -6.42
CA ILE A 459 -7.94 -26.00 -5.85
C ILE A 459 -7.79 -27.52 -5.94
N CYS A 460 -8.30 -28.24 -4.93
CA CYS A 460 -8.37 -29.69 -5.00
C CYS A 460 -9.57 -30.10 -5.86
N LEU A 461 -9.32 -30.64 -7.04
CA LEU A 461 -10.36 -31.07 -7.98
C LEU A 461 -10.07 -32.49 -8.46
N ASN A 462 -11.03 -33.41 -8.30
CA ASN A 462 -10.89 -34.83 -8.63
C ASN A 462 -9.66 -35.48 -7.96
N ASN A 463 -9.49 -35.24 -6.66
CA ASN A 463 -8.39 -35.74 -5.83
C ASN A 463 -6.98 -35.30 -6.28
N ARG A 464 -6.87 -34.22 -7.07
CA ARG A 464 -5.59 -33.64 -7.47
C ARG A 464 -5.61 -32.12 -7.37
N CYS A 465 -4.49 -31.53 -6.97
CA CYS A 465 -4.33 -30.08 -7.00
C CYS A 465 -4.28 -29.60 -8.44
N ARG A 466 -5.12 -28.64 -8.78
CA ARG A 466 -5.21 -28.00 -10.10
C ARG A 466 -5.33 -26.51 -9.92
N CYS A 467 -5.06 -25.74 -10.97
CA CYS A 467 -5.33 -24.31 -10.92
C CYS A 467 -6.84 -24.05 -10.78
N LYS A 468 -7.17 -23.01 -10.01
CA LYS A 468 -8.53 -22.47 -9.93
C LYS A 468 -9.00 -22.06 -11.33
N PRO A 469 -10.31 -21.97 -11.57
CA PRO A 469 -10.84 -21.35 -12.79
C PRO A 469 -10.17 -19.99 -13.04
N HIS A 470 -9.88 -19.67 -14.31
CA HIS A 470 -9.16 -18.46 -14.76
C HIS A 470 -7.64 -18.44 -14.55
N PHE A 471 -7.05 -19.56 -14.12
CA PHE A 471 -5.61 -19.73 -14.06
C PHE A 471 -5.16 -20.95 -14.87
N LEU A 472 -4.07 -20.81 -15.63
CA LEU A 472 -3.42 -21.90 -16.34
C LEU A 472 -2.25 -22.45 -15.54
N GLN A 473 -2.08 -23.76 -15.63
CA GLN A 473 -0.89 -24.42 -15.15
C GLN A 473 0.24 -24.14 -16.14
N SER A 474 1.27 -23.42 -15.72
CA SER A 474 2.49 -23.25 -16.53
C SER A 474 3.62 -24.17 -16.07
N PHE A 475 3.63 -24.60 -14.80
CA PHE A 475 4.46 -25.69 -14.29
C PHE A 475 3.76 -26.38 -13.10
N HIS A 476 4.40 -27.33 -12.41
CA HIS A 476 3.80 -27.95 -11.21
C HIS A 476 3.71 -27.01 -10.01
N THR A 477 4.42 -25.88 -10.03
CA THR A 477 4.59 -25.00 -8.87
C THR A 477 3.83 -23.69 -8.94
N TYR A 478 3.22 -23.34 -10.08
CA TYR A 478 2.50 -22.08 -10.22
C TYR A 478 1.30 -22.13 -11.19
N CYS A 479 0.33 -21.28 -10.86
CA CYS A 479 -0.88 -21.02 -11.63
C CYS A 479 -0.82 -19.58 -12.15
N ILE A 480 -0.68 -19.42 -13.46
CA ILE A 480 -0.65 -18.09 -14.10
C ILE A 480 -2.07 -17.63 -14.43
N PRO A 481 -2.44 -16.37 -14.14
CA PRO A 481 -3.74 -15.84 -14.56
C PRO A 481 -3.84 -15.80 -16.09
N ILE A 482 -5.01 -16.12 -16.63
CA ILE A 482 -5.28 -16.04 -18.07
C ILE A 482 -5.56 -14.59 -18.43
N MET A 483 -4.62 -13.94 -19.12
CA MET A 483 -4.72 -12.53 -19.51
C MET A 483 -5.22 -12.36 -20.94
N LEU A 484 -5.98 -11.28 -21.18
CA LEU A 484 -6.28 -10.80 -22.53
C LEU A 484 -4.98 -10.30 -23.18
N GLY A 485 -4.80 -10.49 -24.49
CA GLY A 485 -3.56 -10.14 -25.19
C GLY A 485 -2.54 -11.28 -25.33
N ARG A 486 -2.80 -12.45 -24.74
CA ARG A 486 -1.96 -13.65 -24.93
C ARG A 486 -2.14 -14.27 -26.30
N SER A 487 -1.07 -14.87 -26.81
CA SER A 487 -1.09 -15.76 -27.98
C SER A 487 -2.11 -16.91 -27.82
N CYS A 488 -2.85 -17.21 -28.87
CA CYS A 488 -3.77 -18.34 -28.96
C CYS A 488 -3.72 -18.95 -30.36
N THR A 489 -3.88 -20.27 -30.42
CA THR A 489 -4.01 -21.09 -31.63
C THR A 489 -5.42 -21.65 -31.78
N GLU A 490 -6.17 -21.79 -30.68
CA GLU A 490 -7.53 -22.34 -30.67
C GLU A 490 -8.48 -21.53 -29.78
N GLN A 491 -9.78 -21.51 -30.14
CA GLN A 491 -10.81 -20.81 -29.37
C GLN A 491 -10.94 -21.32 -27.93
N THR A 492 -10.63 -22.59 -27.69
CA THR A 492 -10.66 -23.23 -26.36
C THR A 492 -9.71 -22.59 -25.37
N GLN A 493 -8.60 -22.00 -25.84
CA GLN A 493 -7.59 -21.36 -24.99
C GLN A 493 -8.10 -20.05 -24.38
N CYS A 494 -9.00 -19.34 -25.07
CA CYS A 494 -9.61 -18.11 -24.56
C CYS A 494 -10.94 -18.38 -23.83
N LYS A 495 -11.63 -19.50 -24.11
CA LYS A 495 -12.95 -19.83 -23.49
C LYS A 495 -12.98 -19.79 -21.95
N THR A 496 -11.83 -19.90 -21.28
CA THR A 496 -11.71 -19.81 -19.82
C THR A 496 -12.03 -18.41 -19.29
N THR A 497 -11.82 -17.35 -20.08
CA THR A 497 -12.36 -16.01 -19.79
C THR A 497 -13.71 -15.89 -20.49
N GLN A 498 -14.78 -15.81 -19.71
CA GLN A 498 -16.13 -15.71 -20.23
C GLN A 498 -16.25 -14.49 -21.14
N ASN A 499 -16.86 -14.67 -22.32
CA ASN A 499 -17.00 -13.66 -23.37
C ASN A 499 -15.69 -13.19 -24.04
N SER A 500 -14.59 -13.95 -23.92
CA SER A 500 -13.41 -13.76 -24.76
C SER A 500 -13.35 -14.76 -25.93
N ILE A 501 -12.64 -14.38 -26.99
CA ILE A 501 -12.47 -15.12 -28.24
C ILE A 501 -11.03 -14.98 -28.75
N CYS A 502 -10.56 -15.99 -29.47
CA CYS A 502 -9.26 -15.93 -30.16
C CYS A 502 -9.46 -15.23 -31.51
N VAL A 503 -8.86 -14.06 -31.71
CA VAL A 503 -8.89 -13.30 -32.97
C VAL A 503 -7.45 -12.96 -33.35
N SER A 504 -7.05 -13.24 -34.58
CA SER A 504 -5.70 -12.97 -35.08
C SER A 504 -4.58 -13.54 -34.17
N ASN A 505 -4.78 -14.77 -33.69
CA ASN A 505 -3.91 -15.46 -32.74
C ASN A 505 -3.74 -14.77 -31.37
N VAL A 506 -4.67 -13.91 -30.97
CA VAL A 506 -4.65 -13.23 -29.66
C VAL A 506 -6.00 -13.39 -28.96
N CYS A 507 -6.00 -13.64 -27.64
CA CYS A 507 -7.23 -13.65 -26.86
C CYS A 507 -7.74 -12.22 -26.64
N VAL A 508 -8.92 -11.91 -27.17
CA VAL A 508 -9.58 -10.61 -27.10
C VAL A 508 -11.00 -10.74 -26.53
N CYS A 509 -11.56 -9.65 -26.04
CA CYS A 509 -12.98 -9.62 -25.70
C CYS A 509 -13.84 -9.69 -26.96
N ARG A 510 -15.01 -10.34 -26.88
CA ARG A 510 -16.02 -10.22 -27.93
C ARG A 510 -16.43 -8.76 -28.10
N ASP A 511 -16.87 -8.43 -29.31
CA ASP A 511 -17.54 -7.16 -29.56
C ASP A 511 -18.61 -6.92 -28.48
N ASP A 512 -18.70 -5.68 -28.03
CA ASP A 512 -19.57 -5.23 -26.94
C ASP A 512 -19.21 -5.64 -25.50
N HIS A 513 -18.00 -6.15 -25.28
CA HIS A 513 -17.46 -6.39 -23.94
C HIS A 513 -16.22 -5.53 -23.71
N PHE A 514 -16.10 -4.99 -22.51
CA PHE A 514 -14.95 -4.20 -22.10
C PHE A 514 -13.96 -5.05 -21.33
N ALA A 515 -12.66 -4.78 -21.51
CA ALA A 515 -11.62 -5.39 -20.71
C ALA A 515 -11.61 -4.72 -19.33
N PHE A 516 -11.75 -5.53 -18.28
CA PHE A 516 -11.65 -5.11 -16.89
C PHE A 516 -10.44 -5.79 -16.24
N ASN A 517 -9.57 -4.97 -15.63
CA ASN A 517 -8.27 -5.39 -15.06
C ASN A 517 -7.39 -6.23 -16.00
N GLY A 518 -7.55 -6.07 -17.33
CA GLY A 518 -6.81 -6.83 -18.35
C GLY A 518 -7.12 -8.33 -18.43
N ILE A 519 -8.10 -8.82 -17.66
CA ILE A 519 -8.36 -10.26 -17.47
C ILE A 519 -9.81 -10.62 -17.82
N PHE A 520 -10.78 -9.77 -17.46
CA PHE A 520 -12.20 -10.08 -17.59
C PHE A 520 -12.86 -9.31 -18.73
N CYS A 521 -13.81 -9.93 -19.43
CA CYS A 521 -14.64 -9.28 -20.44
C CYS A 521 -16.04 -9.01 -19.88
N ILE A 522 -16.31 -7.75 -19.54
CA ILE A 522 -17.56 -7.35 -18.90
C ILE A 522 -18.55 -6.81 -19.95
N PRO A 523 -19.81 -7.29 -19.99
CA PRO A 523 -20.85 -6.74 -20.85
C PRO A 523 -21.18 -5.28 -20.50
N VAL A 524 -21.29 -4.45 -21.53
CA VAL A 524 -21.66 -3.03 -21.39
C VAL A 524 -23.17 -2.82 -21.25
N LEU A 525 -23.60 -1.58 -21.01
CA LEU A 525 -25.01 -1.18 -20.92
C LEU A 525 -25.85 -1.77 -22.08
N ASN A 526 -27.02 -2.32 -21.74
CA ASN A 526 -27.98 -3.00 -22.62
C ASN A 526 -27.51 -4.32 -23.25
N ARG A 527 -26.38 -4.89 -22.82
CA ARG A 527 -25.93 -6.23 -23.24
C ARG A 527 -26.43 -7.33 -22.34
N VAL A 528 -26.39 -8.54 -22.88
CA VAL A 528 -27.01 -9.73 -22.28
C VAL A 528 -26.36 -10.05 -20.94
N CYS A 529 -27.19 -10.28 -19.93
CA CYS A 529 -26.79 -10.72 -18.61
C CYS A 529 -27.79 -11.74 -18.06
N TRP A 530 -27.34 -12.49 -17.06
CA TRP A 530 -28.13 -13.47 -16.32
C TRP A 530 -28.17 -13.17 -14.82
N THR A 531 -27.11 -12.57 -14.28
CA THR A 531 -27.02 -12.16 -12.87
C THR A 531 -26.46 -10.74 -12.76
N ASN A 532 -26.68 -10.08 -11.62
CA ASN A 532 -26.20 -8.71 -11.38
C ASN A 532 -24.66 -8.61 -11.45
N ASP A 533 -23.96 -9.63 -10.96
CA ASP A 533 -22.49 -9.66 -10.86
C ASP A 533 -21.79 -9.68 -12.22
N GLN A 534 -22.54 -9.91 -13.30
CA GLN A 534 -22.02 -9.88 -14.67
C GLN A 534 -21.93 -8.46 -15.24
N CYS A 535 -22.57 -7.46 -14.63
CA CYS A 535 -22.57 -6.08 -15.15
C CYS A 535 -21.43 -5.24 -14.55
N SER A 536 -21.13 -4.08 -15.16
CA SER A 536 -19.99 -3.19 -14.83
C SER A 536 -20.12 -2.46 -13.48
N GLY A 537 -20.15 -3.21 -12.37
CA GLY A 537 -20.11 -2.71 -10.98
C GLY A 537 -21.48 -2.43 -10.34
N ASP A 538 -21.44 -2.00 -9.07
CA ASP A 538 -22.62 -1.91 -8.18
C ASP A 538 -23.73 -0.97 -8.67
N SER A 539 -23.41 -0.03 -9.55
CA SER A 539 -24.39 0.93 -10.10
C SER A 539 -25.26 0.33 -11.22
N PHE A 540 -24.93 -0.88 -11.68
CA PHE A 540 -25.70 -1.65 -12.66
C PHE A 540 -26.49 -2.77 -11.98
N HIS A 541 -27.53 -3.24 -12.66
CA HIS A 541 -28.25 -4.46 -12.35
C HIS A 541 -28.67 -5.15 -13.65
N CYS A 542 -28.85 -6.46 -13.57
CA CYS A 542 -29.39 -7.24 -14.66
C CYS A 542 -30.91 -7.18 -14.62
N SER A 543 -31.53 -6.57 -15.62
CA SER A 543 -32.99 -6.46 -15.73
C SER A 543 -33.43 -6.80 -17.14
N ASN A 544 -34.44 -7.68 -17.26
CA ASN A 544 -34.91 -8.23 -18.54
C ASN A 544 -33.76 -8.80 -19.39
N TYR A 545 -32.87 -9.56 -18.75
CA TYR A 545 -31.66 -10.13 -19.37
C TYR A 545 -30.70 -9.09 -19.97
N LYS A 546 -30.77 -7.82 -19.55
CA LYS A 546 -29.89 -6.74 -20.02
C LYS A 546 -29.28 -5.95 -18.86
N CYS A 547 -28.00 -5.59 -18.98
CA CYS A 547 -27.35 -4.71 -18.00
C CYS A 547 -27.93 -3.30 -18.08
N GLN A 548 -28.55 -2.83 -17.00
CA GLN A 548 -29.20 -1.52 -16.92
C GLN A 548 -28.76 -0.78 -15.66
N CYS A 549 -28.74 0.56 -15.70
CA CYS A 549 -28.51 1.34 -14.50
C CYS A 549 -29.59 1.07 -13.45
N ARG A 550 -29.21 1.03 -12.18
CA ARG A 550 -30.17 0.92 -11.08
C ARG A 550 -31.11 2.14 -11.04
N PRO A 551 -32.32 2.01 -10.45
CA PRO A 551 -33.21 3.15 -10.25
C PRO A 551 -32.50 4.32 -9.53
N GLY A 552 -32.67 5.54 -10.04
CA GLY A 552 -31.99 6.74 -9.52
C GLY A 552 -30.58 6.97 -10.09
N PHE A 553 -30.13 6.13 -11.02
CA PHE A 553 -28.88 6.31 -11.75
C PHE A 553 -29.16 6.52 -13.25
N THR A 554 -28.37 7.39 -13.86
CA THR A 554 -28.35 7.66 -15.31
C THR A 554 -27.05 7.13 -15.89
N ALA A 555 -27.14 6.50 -17.06
CA ALA A 555 -25.98 6.07 -17.82
C ALA A 555 -25.25 7.29 -18.40
N VAL A 556 -24.03 7.54 -17.93
CA VAL A 556 -23.18 8.62 -18.45
C VAL A 556 -22.30 8.12 -19.58
N SER A 557 -21.89 6.86 -19.52
CA SER A 557 -21.25 6.11 -20.61
C SER A 557 -21.72 4.65 -20.56
N VAL A 558 -21.32 3.86 -21.55
CA VAL A 558 -21.71 2.45 -21.66
C VAL A 558 -21.22 1.56 -20.50
N GLU A 559 -20.25 2.02 -19.71
CA GLU A 559 -19.70 1.30 -18.55
C GLU A 559 -19.93 2.01 -17.20
N LYS A 560 -20.51 3.22 -17.20
CA LYS A 560 -20.63 4.04 -15.99
C LYS A 560 -22.03 4.61 -15.82
N CYS A 561 -22.67 4.21 -14.73
CA CYS A 561 -23.90 4.81 -14.23
C CYS A 561 -23.56 5.76 -13.07
N VAL A 562 -24.14 6.96 -13.07
CA VAL A 562 -23.95 7.96 -12.01
C VAL A 562 -25.33 8.35 -11.46
N LYS A 563 -25.41 8.66 -10.16
CA LYS A 563 -26.65 9.17 -9.54
C LYS A 563 -27.19 10.35 -10.35
N THR A 564 -28.45 10.28 -10.77
CA THR A 564 -29.05 11.24 -11.71
C THR A 564 -28.99 12.68 -11.19
N ASP A 565 -29.12 12.87 -9.88
CA ASP A 565 -29.06 14.18 -9.23
C ASP A 565 -27.66 14.81 -9.21
N SER A 566 -26.62 13.99 -9.42
CA SER A 566 -25.22 14.43 -9.46
C SER A 566 -24.76 14.84 -10.86
N LEU A 567 -25.59 14.69 -11.89
CA LEU A 567 -25.27 15.04 -13.26
C LEU A 567 -25.72 16.46 -13.60
N PHE A 568 -24.87 17.16 -14.36
CA PHE A 568 -25.18 18.47 -14.92
C PHE A 568 -26.42 18.38 -15.80
N SER A 569 -27.37 19.27 -15.50
CA SER A 569 -28.56 19.45 -16.33
C SER A 569 -28.20 20.24 -17.58
N CYS A 570 -28.86 19.89 -18.69
CA CYS A 570 -28.69 20.59 -19.97
C CYS A 570 -30.04 20.74 -20.67
N ASN A 571 -30.20 21.79 -21.47
CA ASN A 571 -31.29 21.92 -22.44
C ASN A 571 -30.84 21.61 -23.87
N ASP A 572 -29.58 21.91 -24.20
CA ASP A 572 -28.94 21.59 -25.47
C ASP A 572 -27.48 21.13 -25.26
N GLU A 573 -26.82 20.70 -26.34
CA GLU A 573 -25.46 20.15 -26.29
C GLU A 573 -24.38 21.20 -25.92
N THR A 574 -24.66 22.50 -26.05
CA THR A 574 -23.70 23.57 -25.76
C THR A 574 -23.52 23.82 -24.27
N GLU A 575 -24.50 23.41 -23.45
CA GLU A 575 -24.45 23.46 -21.99
C GLU A 575 -23.58 22.34 -21.38
N CYS A 576 -23.07 21.41 -22.19
CA CYS A 576 -22.20 20.31 -21.76
C CYS A 576 -20.71 20.64 -21.94
N SER A 577 -19.85 20.04 -21.10
CA SER A 577 -18.43 20.40 -20.97
C SER A 577 -17.64 20.42 -22.28
N ASP A 578 -17.87 19.46 -23.18
CA ASP A 578 -17.20 19.36 -24.47
C ASP A 578 -18.18 18.85 -25.54
N ILE A 579 -18.45 19.68 -26.55
CA ILE A 579 -19.37 19.37 -27.66
C ILE A 579 -18.96 18.14 -28.49
N TRP A 580 -17.67 17.79 -28.51
CA TRP A 580 -17.17 16.66 -29.30
C TRP A 580 -17.35 15.32 -28.60
N HIS A 581 -17.25 15.30 -27.27
CA HIS A 581 -17.23 14.07 -26.49
C HIS A 581 -18.47 13.90 -25.60
N SER A 582 -19.24 14.96 -25.40
CA SER A 582 -20.48 14.96 -24.63
C SER A 582 -21.69 15.38 -25.47
N THR A 583 -22.88 14.96 -25.05
CA THR A 583 -24.17 15.28 -25.66
C THR A 583 -25.23 15.43 -24.57
N CYS A 584 -26.27 16.22 -24.85
CA CYS A 584 -27.40 16.37 -23.94
C CYS A 584 -28.44 15.30 -24.21
N SER A 585 -28.63 14.38 -23.26
CA SER A 585 -29.63 13.32 -23.35
C SER A 585 -30.53 13.33 -22.13
N THR A 586 -31.85 13.34 -22.32
CA THR A 586 -32.84 13.38 -21.23
C THR A 586 -32.62 14.55 -20.24
N LYS A 587 -32.26 15.72 -20.76
CA LYS A 587 -31.88 16.92 -19.99
C LYS A 587 -30.65 16.77 -19.08
N LYS A 588 -29.80 15.77 -19.33
CA LYS A 588 -28.56 15.52 -18.60
C LYS A 588 -27.38 15.35 -19.56
N CYS A 589 -26.21 15.87 -19.19
CA CYS A 589 -25.00 15.69 -20.00
C CYS A 589 -24.48 14.26 -19.87
N VAL A 590 -24.29 13.59 -21.01
CA VAL A 590 -23.76 12.22 -21.11
C VAL A 590 -22.68 12.15 -22.20
N CYS A 591 -21.87 11.09 -22.21
CA CYS A 591 -20.83 10.91 -23.23
C CYS A 591 -21.42 10.44 -24.56
N ARG A 592 -20.84 10.91 -25.68
CA ARG A 592 -21.15 10.40 -27.02
C ARG A 592 -20.65 8.95 -27.20
N SER A 593 -21.07 8.31 -28.29
CA SER A 593 -20.54 6.99 -28.69
C SER A 593 -19.02 7.00 -28.76
N ASN A 594 -18.39 5.87 -28.40
CA ASN A 594 -16.93 5.71 -28.31
C ASN A 594 -16.25 6.72 -27.36
N ASN A 595 -16.96 7.23 -26.37
CA ASN A 595 -16.42 8.03 -25.29
C ASN A 595 -16.84 7.48 -23.92
N ILE A 596 -16.01 7.76 -22.92
CA ILE A 596 -16.12 7.19 -21.58
C ILE A 596 -16.02 8.27 -20.51
N ALA A 597 -16.86 8.16 -19.48
CA ALA A 597 -16.95 9.16 -18.43
C ALA A 597 -15.82 8.97 -17.40
N VAL A 598 -14.79 9.81 -17.48
CA VAL A 598 -13.66 9.79 -16.53
C VAL A 598 -14.06 10.47 -15.22
N SER A 599 -14.87 11.53 -15.30
CA SER A 599 -15.41 12.26 -14.15
C SER A 599 -16.93 12.45 -14.26
N LYS A 600 -17.54 13.28 -13.42
CA LYS A 600 -18.98 13.62 -13.49
C LYS A 600 -19.35 14.47 -14.73
N SER A 601 -18.37 15.08 -15.40
CA SER A 601 -18.59 15.96 -16.56
C SER A 601 -17.58 15.77 -17.70
N THR A 602 -16.54 14.96 -17.51
CA THR A 602 -15.48 14.78 -18.51
C THR A 602 -15.63 13.44 -19.22
N CYS A 603 -15.71 13.50 -20.54
CA CYS A 603 -15.73 12.34 -21.43
C CYS A 603 -14.42 12.30 -22.23
N LEU A 604 -13.78 11.14 -22.30
CA LEU A 604 -12.60 10.93 -23.14
C LEU A 604 -12.87 9.84 -24.18
N PRO A 605 -12.28 9.94 -25.39
CA PRO A 605 -12.41 8.92 -26.41
C PRO A 605 -11.72 7.61 -26.01
N ILE A 606 -12.42 6.50 -26.21
CA ILE A 606 -11.82 5.15 -26.20
C ILE A 606 -11.36 4.79 -27.62
N LEU A 607 -10.91 3.57 -27.87
CA LEU A 607 -10.49 3.18 -29.22
C LEU A 607 -11.65 3.37 -30.21
N ARG A 608 -11.31 3.81 -31.42
CA ARG A 608 -12.29 4.23 -32.45
C ARG A 608 -13.10 5.49 -32.07
N GLY A 609 -12.76 6.15 -30.96
CA GLY A 609 -13.22 7.49 -30.62
C GLY A 609 -12.42 8.55 -31.37
N TYR A 610 -13.05 9.69 -31.62
CA TYR A 610 -12.42 10.84 -32.28
C TYR A 610 -11.43 11.53 -31.33
N CYS A 611 -10.29 11.98 -31.84
CA CYS A 611 -9.27 12.66 -31.06
C CYS A 611 -8.49 13.67 -31.91
N TRP A 612 -7.74 14.55 -31.25
CA TRP A 612 -6.80 15.48 -31.87
C TRP A 612 -5.43 15.53 -31.18
N LYS A 613 -5.27 14.91 -30.00
CA LYS A 613 -3.99 14.69 -29.32
C LYS A 613 -3.94 13.33 -28.65
N ASP A 614 -2.73 12.78 -28.51
CA ASP A 614 -2.50 11.44 -27.93
C ASP A 614 -3.01 11.30 -26.49
N ASP A 615 -2.87 12.36 -25.68
CA ASP A 615 -3.27 12.39 -24.27
C ASP A 615 -4.79 12.34 -24.04
N GLN A 616 -5.59 12.49 -25.10
CA GLN A 616 -7.04 12.37 -25.03
C GLN A 616 -7.52 10.93 -25.04
N CYS A 617 -6.73 10.02 -25.60
CA CYS A 617 -7.14 8.63 -25.74
C CYS A 617 -7.08 7.92 -24.39
N LYS A 618 -8.24 7.45 -23.90
CA LYS A 618 -8.34 6.90 -22.55
C LYS A 618 -7.67 5.53 -22.39
N ALA A 619 -7.65 4.73 -23.45
CA ALA A 619 -7.04 3.40 -23.42
C ALA A 619 -5.53 3.53 -23.21
N GLU A 620 -4.99 2.79 -22.25
CA GLU A 620 -3.53 2.75 -22.05
C GLU A 620 -2.85 2.19 -23.30
N ASN A 621 -1.64 2.69 -23.61
CA ASN A 621 -0.91 2.35 -24.83
C ASN A 621 -1.65 2.65 -26.15
N SER A 622 -2.59 3.59 -26.12
CA SER A 622 -3.21 4.17 -27.31
C SER A 622 -2.67 5.56 -27.63
N ALA A 623 -2.85 6.00 -28.87
CA ALA A 623 -2.45 7.30 -29.39
C ALA A 623 -3.47 7.78 -30.42
N CYS A 624 -3.42 9.08 -30.74
CA CYS A 624 -4.31 9.69 -31.71
C CYS A 624 -3.72 9.56 -33.12
N ILE A 625 -4.18 8.55 -33.86
CA ILE A 625 -3.64 8.21 -35.17
C ILE A 625 -4.71 8.46 -36.24
N ASN A 626 -4.46 9.46 -37.09
CA ASN A 626 -5.39 9.94 -38.12
C ASN A 626 -6.75 10.41 -37.55
N TYR A 627 -6.73 11.16 -36.45
CA TYR A 627 -7.91 11.65 -35.71
C TYR A 627 -8.77 10.58 -35.02
N TRP A 628 -8.24 9.36 -34.85
CA TRP A 628 -8.90 8.28 -34.13
C TRP A 628 -7.97 7.68 -33.09
N CYS A 629 -8.50 7.38 -31.91
CA CYS A 629 -7.76 6.64 -30.91
C CYS A 629 -7.52 5.21 -31.38
N LYS A 630 -6.23 4.84 -31.49
CA LYS A 630 -5.76 3.51 -31.92
C LYS A 630 -4.62 3.07 -31.03
N CYS A 631 -4.38 1.76 -30.95
CA CYS A 631 -3.22 1.24 -30.23
C CYS A 631 -1.92 1.72 -30.87
N LYS A 632 -0.92 2.03 -30.04
CA LYS A 632 0.43 2.38 -30.48
C LYS A 632 1.09 1.20 -31.22
N PRO A 633 2.08 1.45 -32.10
CA PRO A 633 2.84 0.37 -32.72
C PRO A 633 3.40 -0.61 -31.68
N GLY A 634 3.24 -1.91 -31.92
CA GLY A 634 3.63 -2.97 -30.97
C GLY A 634 2.53 -3.42 -29.98
N PHE A 635 1.38 -2.75 -29.99
CA PHE A 635 0.23 -3.08 -29.15
C PHE A 635 -0.99 -3.47 -29.99
N THR A 636 -1.77 -4.41 -29.48
CA THR A 636 -2.96 -4.95 -30.13
C THR A 636 -4.21 -4.56 -29.34
N GLU A 637 -5.29 -4.25 -30.06
CA GLU A 637 -6.62 -3.99 -29.47
C GLU A 637 -7.17 -5.31 -28.88
N ILE A 638 -7.26 -5.37 -27.55
CA ILE A 638 -7.83 -6.52 -26.83
C ILE A 638 -9.29 -6.30 -26.42
N ALA A 639 -9.72 -5.04 -26.36
CA ALA A 639 -11.09 -4.59 -26.23
C ALA A 639 -11.15 -3.11 -26.68
N ILE A 640 -12.33 -2.57 -26.96
CA ILE A 640 -12.47 -1.16 -27.40
C ILE A 640 -11.97 -0.14 -26.36
N ASN A 641 -11.83 -0.54 -25.10
CA ASN A 641 -11.28 0.29 -24.03
C ASN A 641 -9.81 -0.03 -23.65
N SER A 642 -9.13 -0.96 -24.35
CA SER A 642 -7.81 -1.43 -23.92
C SER A 642 -6.90 -1.95 -25.04
N CYS A 643 -5.61 -1.61 -24.95
CA CYS A 643 -4.53 -2.12 -25.79
C CYS A 643 -3.53 -2.92 -24.94
N ALA A 644 -3.07 -4.07 -25.44
CA ALA A 644 -2.06 -4.88 -24.77
C ALA A 644 -0.92 -5.27 -25.72
N ALA A 645 0.29 -5.39 -25.16
CA ALA A 645 1.41 -6.00 -25.87
C ALA A 645 1.14 -7.50 -26.02
N ILE A 646 1.51 -8.06 -27.17
CA ILE A 646 1.38 -9.51 -27.38
C ILE A 646 2.43 -10.21 -26.52
N VAL A 647 1.97 -10.95 -25.51
CA VAL A 647 2.83 -11.84 -24.73
C VAL A 647 2.88 -13.18 -25.46
N LEU A 648 4.05 -13.49 -26.03
CA LEU A 648 4.30 -14.73 -26.78
C LEU A 648 4.19 -15.96 -25.88
#